data_AF-A0A9D7SWN5-F1
#
_entry.id   AF-A0A9D7SWN5-F1
#
_cell.length_a   1.000
_cell.length_b   1.000
_cell.length_c   1.000
_cell.angle_alpha   90.00
_cell.angle_beta   90.00
_cell.angle_gamma   90.00
#
_symmetry.space_group_name_H-M   'P 1'
#
loop_
_entity.id
_entity.type
_entity.pdbx_description
1 polymer ?
#
loop_
_entity_poly.entity_id
_entity_poly.type
_entity_poly.pdbx_seq_one_letter_code
_entity_poly.pdbx_strand_id
1 'polypeptide(L)'
;MKAVQNNPYRTVGLLVGATAREQERQVKRLKQFIEAEQDPADDFSFPKLGGGERKMEQVNEAVSKLNLNSDKMNAALFWFWNGNPITDEAAFDALKEGDIETAYEIWDKLIRESGKGTWKPVTERNCSAFHNCSILNLIWAKGYLHTAVVAKLIFLESDLINKFISSVVDETHKTTKKDLELLFLNQIHSEIETDKMFSSENFIEIVNQQGFVAKQDLMRGFIQKQIEQIEKKIEKTKNSRKTSKANAAIAGQELFTTTANELTQLKSIIGIIATNDTEYSPIADKVANEILQCSIEYFNDSQEKGNNSDYTKTTIGLVKQAETIAIGVVSKQRIKENLRDILIQSDIQALIQLIEGKNNSRRSSIKRRIDSKKDILGGDSISKAENIIEMSKPYLINIKAILKGTDETYIALSTNIAAKAQGIIIEAVNNAQILDTAILVLHDAWKVTQQISSLDTSIEFQNQFIKNKASLKKLCIQVGEDTTDNSYAKIPQLNFIIQDSEITNTDKHSKTLKTNPLYHKHTRYIGLKLNVLSFETQEVEFFSRYVNPTGNYSHNSETSPIGFTKSSTRTITPNTKSIDLGGWGNNDSSSYAVGTHSIEVWVNGSMIHKKLFTIELSPSQILEKQIKEAEEELNKINNTTYLLSEISSAKAQMTQIQIFQLFRSGFNKQKQIENQQTTIDMLLKQSEVKKE
;
A
#
# COMPACT_ATOMS: atom_id res chain seq x y z
N MET A 1 -22.93 5.68 25.84
CA MET A 1 -23.62 5.97 24.55
C MET A 1 -24.42 7.27 24.64
N LYS A 2 -23.83 8.38 24.17
CA LYS A 2 -24.39 9.73 24.16
C LYS A 2 -25.61 9.88 23.24
N ALA A 3 -25.67 9.22 22.08
CA ALA A 3 -26.82 9.27 21.17
C ALA A 3 -28.14 8.81 21.82
N VAL A 4 -28.05 7.94 22.84
CA VAL A 4 -29.21 7.47 23.61
C VAL A 4 -29.40 8.33 24.88
N GLN A 5 -28.33 8.63 25.62
CA GLN A 5 -28.41 9.42 26.87
C GLN A 5 -28.85 10.87 26.67
N ASN A 6 -28.43 11.49 25.56
CA ASN A 6 -28.75 12.87 25.18
C ASN A 6 -29.77 12.91 24.03
N ASN A 7 -30.53 11.82 23.84
CA ASN A 7 -31.48 11.74 22.76
C ASN A 7 -32.58 12.80 22.90
N PRO A 8 -32.94 13.54 21.83
CA PRO A 8 -33.99 14.56 21.90
C PRO A 8 -35.33 14.05 22.44
N TYR A 9 -35.77 12.84 22.06
CA TYR A 9 -37.00 12.25 22.57
C TYR A 9 -36.92 11.99 24.08
N ARG A 10 -35.77 11.48 24.55
CA ARG A 10 -35.49 11.29 25.98
C ARG A 10 -35.53 12.61 26.75
N THR A 11 -34.86 13.63 26.23
CA THR A 11 -34.77 14.95 26.88
C THR A 11 -36.14 15.59 27.04
N VAL A 12 -37.01 15.46 26.03
CA VAL A 12 -38.40 15.95 26.10
C VAL A 12 -39.29 15.02 26.92
N GLY A 13 -38.94 13.73 27.05
CA GLY A 13 -39.71 12.75 27.81
C GLY A 13 -40.78 12.04 27.00
N LEU A 14 -40.53 11.80 25.71
CA LEU A 14 -41.47 11.19 24.76
C LEU A 14 -40.90 9.90 24.18
N LEU A 15 -41.79 9.06 23.66
CA LEU A 15 -41.43 7.96 22.77
C LEU A 15 -41.28 8.44 21.33
N VAL A 16 -40.57 7.66 20.55
CA VAL A 16 -40.47 7.84 19.10
C VAL A 16 -41.86 7.73 18.47
N GLY A 17 -42.16 8.65 17.55
CA GLY A 17 -43.43 8.73 16.86
C GLY A 17 -44.52 9.54 17.57
N ALA A 18 -44.17 10.25 18.67
CA ALA A 18 -45.06 11.23 19.26
C ALA A 18 -45.50 12.28 18.24
N THR A 19 -46.79 12.59 18.25
CA THR A 19 -47.42 13.62 17.41
C THR A 19 -46.98 15.01 17.84
N ALA A 20 -47.07 15.99 16.94
CA ALA A 20 -46.77 17.39 17.25
C ALA A 20 -47.57 17.91 18.46
N ARG A 21 -48.84 17.48 18.58
CA ARG A 21 -49.71 17.83 19.71
C ARG A 21 -49.23 17.24 21.03
N GLU A 22 -48.79 15.99 21.03
CA GLU A 22 -48.21 15.35 22.22
C GLU A 22 -46.90 16.03 22.62
N GLN A 23 -46.07 16.39 21.63
CA GLN A 23 -44.84 17.14 21.86
C GLN A 23 -45.08 18.50 22.49
N GLU A 24 -45.99 19.32 21.94
CA GLU A 24 -46.34 20.62 22.49
C GLU A 24 -46.86 20.52 23.93
N ARG A 25 -47.76 19.55 24.17
CA ARG A 25 -48.31 19.30 25.51
C ARG A 25 -47.21 18.91 26.50
N GLN A 26 -46.35 17.98 26.12
CA GLN A 26 -45.28 17.50 27.00
C GLN A 26 -44.24 18.57 27.27
N VAL A 27 -43.84 19.36 26.26
CA VAL A 27 -42.91 20.47 26.44
C VAL A 27 -43.47 21.51 27.41
N LYS A 28 -44.75 21.88 27.27
CA LYS A 28 -45.40 22.82 28.20
C LYS A 28 -45.40 22.28 29.64
N ARG A 29 -45.74 21.00 29.81
CA ARG A 29 -45.73 20.33 31.12
C ARG A 29 -44.32 20.30 31.69
N LEU A 30 -43.35 19.83 30.93
CA LEU A 30 -41.95 19.69 31.34
C LEU A 30 -41.36 21.03 31.81
N LYS A 31 -41.67 22.14 31.13
CA LYS A 31 -41.25 23.49 31.57
C LYS A 31 -41.74 23.83 32.97
N GLN A 32 -43.02 23.57 33.25
CA GLN A 32 -43.62 23.83 34.57
C GLN A 32 -42.98 22.97 35.67
N PHE A 33 -42.68 21.71 35.37
CA PHE A 33 -42.03 20.80 36.32
C PHE A 33 -40.57 21.19 36.61
N ILE A 34 -39.82 21.61 35.57
CA ILE A 34 -38.45 22.13 35.74
C ILE A 34 -38.44 23.39 36.60
N GLU A 35 -39.37 24.34 36.36
CA GLU A 35 -39.50 25.57 37.16
C GLU A 35 -39.91 25.28 38.62
N ALA A 36 -40.68 24.21 38.84
CA ALA A 36 -41.15 23.79 40.16
C ALA A 36 -40.17 22.83 40.88
N GLU A 37 -39.03 22.48 40.27
CA GLU A 37 -38.07 21.49 40.79
C GLU A 37 -38.73 20.14 41.14
N GLN A 38 -39.71 19.72 40.32
CA GLN A 38 -40.45 18.47 40.48
C GLN A 38 -40.23 17.52 39.30
N ASP A 39 -40.37 16.22 39.56
CA ASP A 39 -40.34 15.22 38.50
C ASP A 39 -41.63 15.23 37.68
N PRO A 40 -41.55 15.30 36.33
CA PRO A 40 -42.73 15.26 35.49
C PRO A 40 -43.37 13.86 35.52
N ALA A 41 -44.69 13.83 35.71
CA ALA A 41 -45.46 12.60 35.55
C ALA A 41 -45.69 12.26 34.05
N ASP A 42 -45.96 10.98 33.76
CA ASP A 42 -46.08 10.40 32.41
C ASP A 42 -44.87 10.67 31.50
N ASP A 43 -43.68 10.52 32.08
CA ASP A 43 -42.41 10.87 31.45
C ASP A 43 -41.65 9.63 30.94
N PHE A 44 -41.29 9.63 29.66
CA PHE A 44 -40.54 8.55 29.02
C PHE A 44 -39.03 8.85 28.95
N SER A 45 -38.47 9.56 29.94
CA SER A 45 -37.02 9.82 30.00
C SER A 45 -36.22 8.66 30.62
N PHE A 46 -36.92 7.76 31.32
CA PHE A 46 -36.40 6.58 32.03
C PHE A 46 -35.12 6.88 32.83
N PRO A 47 -35.19 7.64 33.94
CA PRO A 47 -34.00 8.15 34.65
C PRO A 47 -33.02 7.06 35.12
N LYS A 48 -33.51 5.84 35.39
CA LYS A 48 -32.68 4.69 35.80
C LYS A 48 -31.73 4.19 34.70
N LEU A 49 -31.97 4.55 33.44
CA LEU A 49 -31.08 4.29 32.31
C LEU A 49 -29.92 5.31 32.22
N GLY A 50 -29.82 6.24 33.18
CA GLY A 50 -28.78 7.25 33.28
C GLY A 50 -29.22 8.63 32.80
N GLY A 51 -28.25 9.50 32.49
CA GLY A 51 -28.49 10.88 32.05
C GLY A 51 -28.53 11.91 33.18
N GLY A 52 -28.24 13.16 32.84
CA GLY A 52 -28.19 14.27 33.80
C GLY A 52 -29.55 14.96 34.01
N GLU A 53 -29.58 15.90 34.96
CA GLU A 53 -30.72 16.80 35.17
C GLU A 53 -31.06 17.56 33.88
N ARG A 54 -32.36 17.62 33.56
CA ARG A 54 -32.85 18.31 32.36
C ARG A 54 -32.82 19.81 32.58
N LYS A 55 -31.99 20.50 31.81
CA LYS A 55 -31.95 21.97 31.78
C LYS A 55 -32.84 22.52 30.68
N MET A 56 -33.41 23.71 30.90
CA MET A 56 -34.31 24.34 29.93
C MET A 56 -33.65 24.54 28.56
N GLU A 57 -32.36 24.88 28.53
CA GLU A 57 -31.58 25.01 27.30
C GLU A 57 -31.56 23.71 26.49
N GLN A 58 -31.30 22.57 27.15
CA GLN A 58 -31.25 21.25 26.51
C GLN A 58 -32.62 20.83 25.97
N VAL A 59 -33.70 21.16 26.68
CA VAL A 59 -35.07 20.89 26.23
C VAL A 59 -35.41 21.71 24.99
N ASN A 60 -35.04 23.00 24.96
CA ASN A 60 -35.27 23.84 23.77
C ASN A 60 -34.46 23.34 22.55
N GLU A 61 -33.21 22.92 22.76
CA GLU A 61 -32.39 22.31 21.70
C GLU A 61 -33.01 20.99 21.19
N ALA A 62 -33.47 20.13 22.10
CA ALA A 62 -34.12 18.88 21.75
C ALA A 62 -35.40 19.10 20.93
N VAL A 63 -36.23 20.07 21.31
CA VAL A 63 -37.44 20.45 20.55
C VAL A 63 -37.09 20.93 19.15
N SER A 64 -36.03 21.75 19.01
CA SER A 64 -35.58 22.22 17.70
C SER A 64 -35.19 21.05 16.79
N LYS A 65 -34.43 20.07 17.30
CA LYS A 65 -34.04 18.85 16.56
C LYS A 65 -35.26 18.00 16.16
N LEU A 66 -36.26 17.89 17.04
CA LEU A 66 -37.47 17.11 16.74
C LEU A 66 -38.39 17.77 15.70
N ASN A 67 -38.17 19.05 15.35
CA ASN A 67 -38.95 19.74 14.31
C ASN A 67 -38.41 19.54 12.89
N LEU A 68 -37.18 19.03 12.72
CA LEU A 68 -36.58 18.77 11.42
C LEU A 68 -36.64 17.27 11.11
N ASN A 69 -37.28 16.86 10.02
CA ASN A 69 -37.48 15.45 9.69
C ASN A 69 -36.18 14.63 9.70
N SER A 70 -35.07 15.18 9.20
CA SER A 70 -33.76 14.51 9.22
C SER A 70 -33.25 14.27 10.65
N ASP A 71 -33.23 15.30 11.50
CA ASP A 71 -32.75 15.19 12.88
C ASP A 71 -33.69 14.33 13.74
N LYS A 72 -35.00 14.43 13.48
CA LYS A 72 -36.05 13.63 14.09
C LYS A 72 -35.87 12.14 13.77
N MET A 73 -35.56 11.80 12.53
CA MET A 73 -35.28 10.42 12.10
C MET A 73 -33.98 9.89 12.72
N ASN A 74 -32.92 10.70 12.74
CA ASN A 74 -31.66 10.35 13.40
C ASN A 74 -31.86 10.09 14.90
N ALA A 75 -32.62 10.95 15.59
CA ALA A 75 -32.97 10.76 16.99
C ALA A 75 -33.80 9.48 17.20
N ALA A 76 -34.72 9.17 16.29
CA ALA A 76 -35.59 8.01 16.40
C ALA A 76 -34.83 6.67 16.39
N LEU A 77 -33.74 6.56 15.62
CA LEU A 77 -32.91 5.35 15.58
C LEU A 77 -32.34 4.96 16.96
N PHE A 78 -32.21 5.92 17.87
CA PHE A 78 -31.59 5.77 19.18
C PHE A 78 -32.54 5.97 20.36
N TRP A 79 -33.86 5.92 20.14
CA TRP A 79 -34.84 6.01 21.23
C TRP A 79 -36.04 5.07 21.09
N PHE A 80 -36.71 4.78 22.20
CA PHE A 80 -37.73 3.74 22.28
C PHE A 80 -39.00 4.09 21.47
N TRP A 81 -39.59 3.07 20.86
CA TRP A 81 -40.76 3.18 19.99
C TRP A 81 -41.86 2.22 20.44
N ASN A 82 -43.10 2.70 20.54
CA ASN A 82 -44.27 1.84 20.78
C ASN A 82 -44.84 1.35 19.44
N GLY A 83 -44.38 0.19 18.98
CA GLY A 83 -44.88 -0.43 17.74
C GLY A 83 -45.91 -1.53 17.96
N ASN A 84 -45.96 -2.08 19.18
CA ASN A 84 -46.93 -3.05 19.66
C ASN A 84 -47.37 -2.69 21.09
N PRO A 85 -48.55 -2.06 21.26
CA PRO A 85 -49.03 -1.58 22.56
C PRO A 85 -49.09 -2.67 23.64
N ILE A 86 -49.35 -3.92 23.28
CA ILE A 86 -49.51 -4.99 24.27
C ILE A 86 -48.18 -5.33 24.93
N THR A 87 -47.12 -5.47 24.14
CA THR A 87 -45.81 -5.93 24.66
C THR A 87 -44.90 -4.77 25.04
N ASP A 88 -44.98 -3.64 24.33
CA ASP A 88 -44.11 -2.50 24.58
C ASP A 88 -44.53 -1.72 25.83
N GLU A 89 -45.84 -1.56 26.10
CA GLU A 89 -46.31 -0.86 27.31
C GLU A 89 -45.87 -1.57 28.58
N ALA A 90 -45.97 -2.90 28.63
CA ALA A 90 -45.49 -3.69 29.76
C ALA A 90 -43.99 -3.51 30.02
N ALA A 91 -43.17 -3.42 28.95
CA ALA A 91 -41.73 -3.15 29.07
C ALA A 91 -41.46 -1.70 29.51
N PHE A 92 -42.23 -0.72 29.02
CA PHE A 92 -42.10 0.66 29.44
C PHE A 92 -42.50 0.88 30.90
N ASP A 93 -43.53 0.19 31.40
CA ASP A 93 -43.92 0.26 32.80
C ASP A 93 -42.83 -0.31 33.70
N ALA A 94 -42.23 -1.45 33.34
CA ALA A 94 -41.04 -1.97 34.02
C ALA A 94 -39.88 -0.95 34.02
N LEU A 95 -39.61 -0.27 32.89
CA LEU A 95 -38.59 0.78 32.84
C LEU A 95 -38.91 2.01 33.70
N LYS A 96 -40.19 2.41 33.83
CA LYS A 96 -40.62 3.51 34.72
C LYS A 96 -40.40 3.15 36.19
N GLU A 97 -40.63 1.88 36.55
CA GLU A 97 -40.35 1.36 37.90
C GLU A 97 -38.85 1.17 38.17
N GLY A 98 -38.03 1.23 37.12
CA GLY A 98 -36.59 1.03 37.20
C GLY A 98 -36.16 -0.43 37.07
N ASP A 99 -37.07 -1.33 36.73
CA ASP A 99 -36.79 -2.74 36.46
C ASP A 99 -36.36 -2.92 35.00
N ILE A 100 -35.07 -2.67 34.78
CA ILE A 100 -34.44 -2.80 33.46
C ILE A 100 -34.36 -4.27 33.01
N GLU A 101 -34.24 -5.21 33.95
CA GLU A 101 -34.06 -6.62 33.66
C GLU A 101 -35.35 -7.24 33.10
N THR A 102 -36.49 -6.95 33.73
CA THR A 102 -37.80 -7.36 33.21
C THR A 102 -38.08 -6.76 31.83
N ALA A 103 -37.78 -5.48 31.61
CA ALA A 103 -37.94 -4.85 30.30
C ALA A 103 -37.09 -5.53 29.21
N TYR A 104 -35.83 -5.88 29.55
CA TYR A 104 -34.96 -6.64 28.66
C TYR A 104 -35.54 -8.03 28.35
N GLU A 105 -35.99 -8.77 29.36
CA GLU A 105 -36.54 -10.12 29.18
C GLU A 105 -37.78 -10.14 28.29
N ILE A 106 -38.68 -9.14 28.44
CA ILE A 106 -39.87 -9.00 27.61
C ILE A 106 -39.48 -8.89 26.14
N TRP A 107 -38.55 -8.00 25.80
CA TRP A 107 -38.13 -7.82 24.40
C TRP A 107 -37.25 -8.96 23.89
N ASP A 108 -36.31 -9.47 24.70
CA ASP A 108 -35.40 -10.56 24.30
C ASP A 108 -36.18 -11.84 23.94
N LYS A 109 -37.21 -12.18 24.72
CA LYS A 109 -38.09 -13.33 24.46
C LYS A 109 -38.84 -13.22 23.13
N LEU A 110 -39.12 -12.01 22.66
CA LEU A 110 -39.83 -11.75 21.39
C LEU A 110 -38.91 -11.84 20.17
N ILE A 111 -37.60 -11.64 20.35
CA ILE A 111 -36.63 -11.59 19.26
C ILE A 111 -35.73 -12.84 19.17
N ARG A 112 -35.67 -13.67 20.22
CA ARG A 112 -34.91 -14.94 20.24
C ARG A 112 -35.79 -16.18 20.27
N GLU A 113 -35.30 -17.26 19.66
CA GLU A 113 -35.86 -18.60 19.86
C GLU A 113 -35.44 -19.19 21.22
N SER A 114 -36.38 -19.81 21.92
CA SER A 114 -36.12 -20.44 23.22
C SER A 114 -35.08 -21.56 23.08
N GLY A 115 -33.97 -21.42 23.81
CA GLY A 115 -32.94 -22.46 23.96
C GLY A 115 -31.93 -22.61 22.82
N LYS A 116 -31.94 -21.75 21.79
CA LYS A 116 -31.04 -21.90 20.61
C LYS A 116 -30.16 -20.70 20.30
N GLY A 117 -30.34 -19.56 20.96
CA GLY A 117 -29.54 -18.34 20.70
C GLY A 117 -29.75 -17.72 19.31
N THR A 118 -30.68 -18.25 18.52
CA THR A 118 -31.03 -17.81 17.16
C THR A 118 -32.07 -16.69 17.19
N TRP A 119 -32.01 -15.82 16.17
CA TRP A 119 -32.95 -14.71 16.00
C TRP A 119 -34.23 -15.17 15.31
N LYS A 120 -35.38 -14.70 15.81
CA LYS A 120 -36.69 -14.90 15.18
C LYS A 120 -36.82 -14.06 13.91
N PRO A 121 -37.67 -14.44 12.95
CA PRO A 121 -38.04 -13.53 11.86
C PRO A 121 -38.74 -12.29 12.40
N VAL A 122 -38.54 -11.16 11.73
CA VAL A 122 -39.22 -9.91 12.06
C VAL A 122 -40.68 -9.98 11.58
N THR A 123 -41.60 -9.64 12.46
CA THR A 123 -43.05 -9.63 12.25
C THR A 123 -43.64 -8.36 12.86
N GLU A 124 -44.88 -8.01 12.52
CA GLU A 124 -45.56 -6.84 13.12
C GLU A 124 -45.67 -6.93 14.65
N ARG A 125 -45.64 -8.14 15.21
CA ARG A 125 -45.74 -8.38 16.65
C ARG A 125 -44.45 -8.11 17.42
N ASN A 126 -43.28 -8.20 16.77
CA ASN A 126 -41.98 -8.12 17.43
C ASN A 126 -41.02 -7.10 16.79
N CYS A 127 -41.40 -6.38 15.73
CA CYS A 127 -40.51 -5.41 15.08
C CYS A 127 -40.04 -4.29 16.03
N SER A 128 -40.93 -3.76 16.88
CA SER A 128 -40.55 -2.80 17.91
C SER A 128 -39.66 -3.42 18.98
N ALA A 129 -39.85 -4.70 19.33
CA ALA A 129 -39.00 -5.40 20.27
C ALA A 129 -37.55 -5.51 19.77
N PHE A 130 -37.31 -5.75 18.47
CA PHE A 130 -35.95 -5.69 17.89
C PHE A 130 -35.32 -4.30 18.04
N HIS A 131 -36.07 -3.24 17.70
CA HIS A 131 -35.61 -1.85 17.81
C HIS A 131 -35.31 -1.44 19.26
N ASN A 132 -36.23 -1.73 20.17
CA ASN A 132 -36.17 -1.37 21.58
C ASN A 132 -35.11 -2.18 22.34
N CYS A 133 -35.03 -3.50 22.12
CA CYS A 133 -34.00 -4.34 22.71
C CYS A 133 -32.61 -3.88 22.26
N SER A 134 -32.47 -3.50 20.99
CA SER A 134 -31.22 -2.93 20.48
C SER A 134 -30.79 -1.70 21.29
N ILE A 135 -31.69 -0.74 21.45
CA ILE A 135 -31.42 0.50 22.21
C ILE A 135 -31.08 0.17 23.65
N LEU A 136 -31.86 -0.68 24.32
CA LEU A 136 -31.62 -1.03 25.72
C LEU A 136 -30.22 -1.62 25.92
N ASN A 137 -29.77 -2.49 25.02
CA ASN A 137 -28.44 -3.08 25.08
C ASN A 137 -27.30 -2.07 24.85
N LEU A 138 -27.56 -0.91 24.22
CA LEU A 138 -26.55 0.16 24.05
C LEU A 138 -26.30 0.97 25.32
N ILE A 139 -27.26 1.01 26.25
CA ILE A 139 -27.21 1.87 27.45
C ILE A 139 -27.23 1.10 28.76
N TRP A 140 -27.75 -0.13 28.78
CA TRP A 140 -27.77 -0.93 29.99
C TRP A 140 -26.36 -1.44 30.33
N ALA A 141 -25.98 -1.34 31.61
CA ALA A 141 -24.67 -1.80 32.08
C ALA A 141 -24.43 -3.31 31.87
N LYS A 142 -25.48 -4.14 31.88
CA LYS A 142 -25.42 -5.57 31.55
C LYS A 142 -25.70 -5.86 30.05
N GLY A 143 -25.84 -4.82 29.23
CA GLY A 143 -26.14 -4.95 27.80
C GLY A 143 -24.99 -5.52 26.98
N TYR A 144 -25.32 -6.16 25.87
CA TYR A 144 -24.35 -6.77 24.95
C TYR A 144 -24.32 -6.03 23.62
N LEU A 145 -23.16 -5.51 23.20
CA LEU A 145 -22.99 -4.81 21.91
C LEU A 145 -23.42 -5.68 20.72
N HIS A 146 -23.12 -6.99 20.76
CA HIS A 146 -23.54 -7.93 19.73
C HIS A 146 -25.07 -7.92 19.58
N THR A 147 -25.81 -8.05 20.69
CA THR A 147 -27.28 -7.99 20.69
C THR A 147 -27.77 -6.65 20.17
N ALA A 148 -27.16 -5.55 20.62
CA ALA A 148 -27.53 -4.20 20.20
C ALA A 148 -27.42 -4.00 18.68
N VAL A 149 -26.28 -4.36 18.09
CA VAL A 149 -26.00 -4.16 16.67
C VAL A 149 -26.83 -5.11 15.82
N VAL A 150 -26.81 -6.41 16.13
CA VAL A 150 -27.47 -7.43 15.29
C VAL A 150 -28.99 -7.28 15.33
N ALA A 151 -29.60 -7.01 16.49
CA ALA A 151 -31.03 -6.78 16.58
C ALA A 151 -31.47 -5.57 15.73
N LYS A 152 -30.67 -4.49 15.72
CA LYS A 152 -30.99 -3.32 14.89
C LYS A 152 -30.88 -3.66 13.41
N LEU A 153 -29.80 -4.30 12.98
CA LEU A 153 -29.62 -4.64 11.56
C LEU A 153 -30.73 -5.54 11.04
N ILE A 154 -31.12 -6.56 11.81
CA ILE A 154 -32.27 -7.42 11.47
C ILE A 154 -33.56 -6.60 11.30
N PHE A 155 -33.78 -5.60 12.15
CA PHE A 155 -34.94 -4.71 12.04
C PHE A 155 -34.86 -3.76 10.84
N LEU A 156 -33.71 -3.14 10.58
CA LEU A 156 -33.53 -2.20 9.47
C LEU A 156 -33.63 -2.89 8.10
N GLU A 157 -33.20 -4.15 8.01
CA GLU A 157 -33.33 -4.99 6.81
C GLU A 157 -34.78 -5.44 6.55
N SER A 158 -35.64 -5.44 7.56
CA SER A 158 -37.05 -5.82 7.41
C SER A 158 -37.86 -4.77 6.66
N ASP A 159 -38.86 -5.18 5.89
CA ASP A 159 -39.80 -4.26 5.24
C ASP A 159 -40.70 -3.51 6.24
N LEU A 160 -40.77 -3.99 7.48
CA LEU A 160 -41.49 -3.34 8.57
C LEU A 160 -40.82 -2.07 9.07
N ILE A 161 -39.59 -1.76 8.61
CA ILE A 161 -38.96 -0.47 8.83
C ILE A 161 -39.81 0.69 8.27
N ASN A 162 -40.60 0.47 7.22
CA ASN A 162 -41.46 1.49 6.64
C ASN A 162 -42.54 1.96 7.62
N LYS A 163 -43.08 1.04 8.44
CA LYS A 163 -44.04 1.38 9.52
C LYS A 163 -43.39 2.32 10.54
N PHE A 164 -42.14 2.03 10.91
CA PHE A 164 -41.37 2.89 11.81
C PHE A 164 -41.12 4.27 11.19
N ILE A 165 -40.62 4.34 9.95
CA ILE A 165 -40.39 5.61 9.24
C ILE A 165 -41.67 6.45 9.20
N SER A 166 -42.81 5.86 8.79
CA SER A 166 -44.10 6.56 8.72
C SER A 166 -44.62 7.05 10.07
N SER A 167 -44.18 6.46 11.17
CA SER A 167 -44.54 6.92 12.51
C SER A 167 -43.70 8.13 12.96
N VAL A 168 -42.51 8.31 12.38
CA VAL A 168 -41.55 9.34 12.81
C VAL A 168 -41.65 10.59 11.96
N VAL A 169 -41.65 10.43 10.64
CA VAL A 169 -41.55 11.50 9.65
C VAL A 169 -42.71 11.43 8.65
N ASP A 170 -43.01 12.55 8.00
CA ASP A 170 -44.01 12.61 6.93
C ASP A 170 -43.49 12.03 5.59
N GLU A 171 -44.39 11.89 4.63
CA GLU A 171 -44.13 11.32 3.30
C GLU A 171 -43.08 12.10 2.47
N THR A 172 -42.75 13.34 2.86
CA THR A 172 -41.77 14.16 2.15
C THR A 172 -40.33 13.75 2.49
N HIS A 173 -40.11 13.08 3.62
CA HIS A 173 -38.80 12.57 4.00
C HIS A 173 -38.50 11.23 3.31
N LYS A 174 -37.55 11.25 2.38
CA LYS A 174 -37.08 10.05 1.69
C LYS A 174 -35.82 9.53 2.38
N THR A 175 -35.88 8.30 2.87
CA THR A 175 -34.73 7.56 3.43
C THR A 175 -34.80 6.11 2.97
N THR A 176 -33.64 5.49 2.79
CA THR A 176 -33.54 4.07 2.40
C THR A 176 -33.05 3.22 3.57
N LYS A 177 -33.23 1.90 3.49
CA LYS A 177 -32.65 0.94 4.46
C LYS A 177 -31.15 1.16 4.63
N LYS A 178 -30.45 1.31 3.49
CA LYS A 178 -29.01 1.61 3.42
C LYS A 178 -28.65 2.89 4.17
N ASP A 179 -29.42 3.97 4.01
CA ASP A 179 -29.15 5.24 4.71
C ASP A 179 -29.29 5.09 6.23
N LEU A 180 -30.35 4.40 6.69
CA LEU A 180 -30.59 4.18 8.11
C LEU A 180 -29.54 3.28 8.77
N GLU A 181 -29.09 2.24 8.07
CA GLU A 181 -27.99 1.37 8.51
C GLU A 181 -26.69 2.14 8.66
N LEU A 182 -26.33 2.96 7.66
CA LEU A 182 -25.13 3.79 7.72
C LEU A 182 -25.21 4.82 8.85
N LEU A 183 -26.35 5.49 9.02
CA LEU A 183 -26.56 6.45 10.10
C LEU A 183 -26.39 5.80 11.47
N PHE A 184 -27.02 4.63 11.67
CA PHE A 184 -26.93 3.91 12.94
C PHE A 184 -25.51 3.41 13.23
N LEU A 185 -24.88 2.72 12.27
CA LEU A 185 -23.57 2.09 12.46
C LEU A 185 -22.44 3.12 12.58
N ASN A 186 -22.47 4.20 11.80
CA ASN A 186 -21.46 5.26 11.89
C ASN A 186 -21.56 6.01 13.23
N GLN A 187 -22.77 6.27 13.72
CA GLN A 187 -22.95 6.91 15.02
C GLN A 187 -22.41 6.03 16.16
N ILE A 188 -22.71 4.72 16.14
CA ILE A 188 -22.14 3.78 17.13
C ILE A 188 -20.61 3.77 17.04
N HIS A 189 -20.06 3.62 15.84
CA HIS A 189 -18.61 3.59 15.63
C HIS A 189 -17.92 4.83 16.19
N SER A 190 -18.46 6.02 15.87
CA SER A 190 -17.91 7.30 16.36
C SER A 190 -17.91 7.41 17.89
N GLU A 191 -18.92 6.85 18.55
CA GLU A 191 -18.99 6.87 20.01
C GLU A 191 -18.06 5.85 20.66
N ILE A 192 -17.93 4.66 20.06
CA ILE A 192 -16.98 3.63 20.50
C ILE A 192 -15.55 4.17 20.49
N GLU A 193 -15.18 4.92 19.45
CA GLU A 193 -13.86 5.56 19.37
C GLU A 193 -13.62 6.61 20.47
N THR A 194 -14.68 7.23 20.98
CA THR A 194 -14.58 8.33 21.95
C THR A 194 -14.68 7.85 23.40
N ASP A 195 -15.53 6.86 23.69
CA ASP A 195 -15.94 6.48 25.05
C ASP A 195 -15.22 5.22 25.59
N LYS A 196 -14.45 4.50 24.75
CA LYS A 196 -13.68 3.27 25.07
C LYS A 196 -14.44 2.14 25.79
N MET A 197 -15.74 2.27 26.02
CA MET A 197 -16.61 1.27 26.68
C MET A 197 -16.69 -0.04 25.86
N PHE A 198 -16.54 0.05 24.54
CA PHE A 198 -16.44 -1.09 23.63
C PHE A 198 -15.15 -0.99 22.80
N SER A 199 -14.65 -2.11 22.27
CA SER A 199 -13.52 -2.07 21.33
C SER A 199 -14.01 -1.90 19.89
N SER A 200 -13.28 -1.10 19.12
CA SER A 200 -13.54 -0.92 17.69
C SER A 200 -13.37 -2.25 16.93
N GLU A 201 -12.42 -3.10 17.36
CA GLU A 201 -12.21 -4.43 16.75
C GLU A 201 -13.44 -5.34 16.92
N ASN A 202 -14.01 -5.41 18.12
CA ASN A 202 -15.20 -6.23 18.38
C ASN A 202 -16.41 -5.73 17.59
N PHE A 203 -16.59 -4.41 17.48
CA PHE A 203 -17.66 -3.83 16.65
C PHE A 203 -17.51 -4.22 15.17
N ILE A 204 -16.31 -4.09 14.60
CA ILE A 204 -16.03 -4.47 13.21
C ILE A 204 -16.26 -5.97 13.01
N GLU A 205 -15.85 -6.82 13.95
CA GLU A 205 -16.08 -8.27 13.90
C GLU A 205 -17.57 -8.60 13.87
N ILE A 206 -18.37 -8.04 14.78
CA ILE A 206 -19.82 -8.24 14.84
C ILE A 206 -20.46 -7.87 13.50
N VAL A 207 -20.18 -6.66 13.01
CA VAL A 207 -20.74 -6.14 11.75
C VAL A 207 -20.31 -7.02 10.57
N ASN A 208 -19.06 -7.47 10.54
CA ASN A 208 -18.57 -8.31 9.47
C ASN A 208 -19.26 -9.69 9.42
N GLN A 209 -19.72 -10.23 10.55
CA GLN A 209 -20.44 -11.50 10.56
C GLN A 209 -21.89 -11.38 10.06
N GLN A 210 -22.41 -10.16 9.87
CA GLN A 210 -23.78 -9.95 9.39
C GLN A 210 -23.83 -9.69 7.87
N GLY A 211 -24.96 -10.06 7.26
CA GLY A 211 -25.33 -9.64 5.91
C GLY A 211 -26.34 -8.48 5.98
N PHE A 212 -26.04 -7.37 5.32
CA PHE A 212 -26.89 -6.18 5.22
C PHE A 212 -26.49 -5.33 3.99
N VAL A 213 -27.40 -4.50 3.50
CA VAL A 213 -27.28 -3.78 2.22
C VAL A 213 -26.18 -2.72 2.25
N ALA A 214 -25.97 -2.06 3.39
CA ALA A 214 -24.94 -1.04 3.54
C ALA A 214 -23.51 -1.57 3.78
N LYS A 215 -23.31 -2.90 3.83
CA LYS A 215 -22.05 -3.49 4.32
C LYS A 215 -20.83 -3.01 3.55
N GLN A 216 -20.88 -3.03 2.21
CA GLN A 216 -19.74 -2.62 1.39
C GLN A 216 -19.38 -1.14 1.59
N ASP A 217 -20.38 -0.25 1.65
CA ASP A 217 -20.17 1.18 1.83
C ASP A 217 -19.61 1.50 3.23
N LEU A 218 -20.15 0.86 4.27
CA LEU A 218 -19.65 1.00 5.63
C LEU A 218 -18.19 0.57 5.74
N MET A 219 -17.86 -0.60 5.19
CA MET A 219 -16.52 -1.14 5.22
C MET A 219 -15.52 -0.26 4.45
N ARG A 220 -15.92 0.27 3.28
CA ARG A 220 -15.12 1.26 2.54
C ARG A 220 -14.89 2.52 3.36
N GLY A 221 -15.89 2.98 4.12
CA GLY A 221 -15.74 4.09 5.06
C GLY A 221 -14.66 3.83 6.13
N PHE A 222 -14.60 2.61 6.68
CA PHE A 222 -13.56 2.23 7.65
C PHE A 222 -12.17 2.20 7.02
N ILE A 223 -12.04 1.62 5.82
CA ILE A 223 -10.78 1.62 5.05
C ILE A 223 -10.30 3.06 4.83
N GLN A 224 -11.18 3.92 4.29
CA GLN A 224 -10.85 5.30 3.96
C GLN A 224 -10.37 6.07 5.19
N LYS A 225 -11.09 5.95 6.31
CA LYS A 225 -10.71 6.61 7.57
C LYS A 225 -9.37 6.14 8.10
N GLN A 226 -9.07 4.84 8.03
CA GLN A 226 -7.78 4.30 8.43
C GLN A 226 -6.65 4.79 7.52
N ILE A 227 -6.87 4.83 6.20
CA ILE A 227 -5.91 5.41 5.24
C ILE A 227 -5.63 6.87 5.60
N GLU A 228 -6.65 7.69 5.84
CA GLU A 228 -6.49 9.09 6.22
C GLU A 228 -5.69 9.28 7.52
N GLN A 229 -5.88 8.40 8.51
CA GLN A 229 -5.12 8.43 9.76
C GLN A 229 -3.63 8.13 9.52
N ILE A 230 -3.32 7.12 8.71
CA ILE A 230 -1.95 6.77 8.33
C ILE A 230 -1.32 7.91 7.52
N GLU A 231 -2.05 8.50 6.57
CA GLU A 231 -1.57 9.64 5.77
C GLU A 231 -1.27 10.87 6.64
N LYS A 232 -2.10 11.17 7.64
CA LYS A 232 -1.81 12.24 8.62
C LYS A 232 -0.52 11.98 9.39
N LYS A 233 -0.25 10.72 9.79
CA LYS A 233 1.01 10.35 10.45
C LYS A 233 2.21 10.50 9.52
N ILE A 234 2.07 10.07 8.26
CA ILE A 234 3.11 10.26 7.23
C ILE A 234 3.43 11.75 7.05
N GLU A 235 2.41 12.61 6.92
CA GLU A 235 2.63 14.05 6.76
C GLU A 235 3.26 14.70 8.01
N LYS A 236 2.85 14.27 9.21
CA LYS A 236 3.52 14.69 10.47
C LYS A 236 5.00 14.30 10.44
N THR A 237 5.34 13.07 10.07
CA THR A 237 6.72 12.58 9.97
C THR A 237 7.51 13.34 8.90
N LYS A 238 6.93 13.59 7.72
CA LYS A 238 7.55 14.41 6.66
C LYS A 238 7.93 15.80 7.18
N ASN A 239 7.02 16.44 7.91
CA ASN A 239 7.27 17.76 8.49
C ASN A 239 8.40 17.70 9.53
N SER A 240 8.35 16.74 10.46
CA SER A 240 9.41 16.54 11.47
C SER A 240 10.78 16.26 10.85
N ARG A 241 10.86 15.40 9.82
CA ARG A 241 12.09 15.11 9.07
C ARG A 241 12.66 16.36 8.40
N LYS A 242 11.81 17.18 7.76
CA LYS A 242 12.22 18.41 7.08
C LYS A 242 12.69 19.49 8.07
N THR A 243 12.11 19.57 9.26
CA THR A 243 12.49 20.54 10.30
C THR A 243 13.81 20.18 10.98
N SER A 244 14.09 18.89 11.19
CA SER A 244 15.34 18.45 11.83
C SER A 244 15.83 17.13 11.24
N LYS A 245 16.89 17.21 10.42
CA LYS A 245 17.56 16.03 9.85
C LYS A 245 18.14 15.12 10.94
N ALA A 246 18.65 15.69 12.03
CA ALA A 246 19.20 14.94 13.16
C ALA A 246 18.13 14.07 13.87
N ASN A 247 16.86 14.52 13.87
CA ASN A 247 15.74 13.80 14.47
C ASN A 247 15.00 12.91 13.46
N ALA A 248 15.44 12.86 12.20
CA ALA A 248 14.76 12.10 11.16
C ALA A 248 14.65 10.61 11.51
N ALA A 249 15.69 10.03 12.13
CA ALA A 249 15.64 8.63 12.58
C ALA A 249 14.59 8.38 13.67
N ILE A 250 14.44 9.31 14.62
CA ILE A 250 13.43 9.21 15.69
C ILE A 250 12.02 9.29 15.07
N ALA A 251 11.81 10.25 14.17
CA ALA A 251 10.53 10.42 13.48
C ALA A 251 10.18 9.20 12.61
N GLY A 252 11.16 8.59 11.93
CA GLY A 252 10.97 7.35 11.19
C GLY A 252 10.63 6.16 12.08
N GLN A 253 11.28 6.06 13.25
CA GLN A 253 11.00 5.00 14.21
C GLN A 253 9.61 5.14 14.85
N GLU A 254 9.17 6.36 15.17
CA GLU A 254 7.81 6.66 15.64
C GLU A 254 6.77 6.30 14.56
N LEU A 255 7.04 6.63 13.29
CA LEU A 255 6.14 6.26 12.19
C LEU A 255 5.97 4.74 12.09
N PHE A 256 7.07 3.98 12.14
CA PHE A 256 7.03 2.52 12.10
C PHE A 256 6.20 1.93 13.24
N THR A 257 6.44 2.34 14.48
CA THR A 257 5.74 1.77 15.64
C THR A 257 4.27 2.17 15.69
N THR A 258 3.96 3.44 15.39
CA THR A 258 2.59 3.95 15.50
C THR A 258 1.67 3.51 14.36
N THR A 259 2.21 3.04 13.23
CA THR A 259 1.39 2.55 12.09
C THR A 259 1.25 1.02 12.05
N ALA A 260 2.00 0.27 12.86
CA ALA A 260 2.00 -1.20 12.82
C ALA A 260 0.61 -1.83 13.02
N ASN A 261 -0.12 -1.40 14.05
CA ASN A 261 -1.46 -1.90 14.34
C ASN A 261 -2.48 -1.48 13.26
N GLU A 262 -2.42 -0.23 12.81
CA GLU A 262 -3.33 0.30 11.79
C GLU A 262 -3.15 -0.41 10.45
N LEU A 263 -1.90 -0.65 10.02
CA LEU A 263 -1.62 -1.42 8.82
C LEU A 263 -2.08 -2.88 8.92
N THR A 264 -2.00 -3.48 10.11
CA THR A 264 -2.47 -4.85 10.35
C THR A 264 -3.98 -4.94 10.28
N GLN A 265 -4.69 -4.00 10.93
CA GLN A 265 -6.15 -3.91 10.90
C GLN A 265 -6.65 -3.63 9.47
N LEU A 266 -6.03 -2.67 8.77
CA LEU A 266 -6.38 -2.32 7.41
C LEU A 266 -6.25 -3.52 6.47
N LYS A 267 -5.15 -4.28 6.58
CA LYS A 267 -4.94 -5.49 5.80
C LYS A 267 -6.02 -6.55 6.07
N SER A 268 -6.40 -6.72 7.33
CA SER A 268 -7.45 -7.66 7.74
C SER A 268 -8.80 -7.28 7.12
N ILE A 269 -9.19 -6.00 7.23
CA ILE A 269 -10.46 -5.48 6.69
C ILE A 269 -10.50 -5.61 5.17
N ILE A 270 -9.42 -5.24 4.46
CA ILE A 270 -9.36 -5.34 3.00
C ILE A 270 -9.49 -6.80 2.55
N GLY A 271 -8.77 -7.73 3.18
CA GLY A 271 -8.84 -9.16 2.84
C GLY A 271 -10.23 -9.79 3.03
N ILE A 272 -11.09 -9.17 3.84
CA ILE A 272 -12.50 -9.58 4.00
C ILE A 272 -13.37 -9.13 2.83
N ILE A 273 -13.11 -7.95 2.26
CA ILE A 273 -14.00 -7.29 1.28
C ILE A 273 -13.55 -7.56 -0.15
N ALA A 274 -12.25 -7.62 -0.38
CA ALA A 274 -11.64 -7.73 -1.68
C ALA A 274 -10.50 -8.75 -1.66
N THR A 275 -10.39 -9.54 -2.73
CA THR A 275 -9.30 -10.49 -2.93
C THR A 275 -8.01 -9.83 -3.42
N ASN A 276 -8.03 -8.53 -3.70
CA ASN A 276 -6.96 -7.82 -4.42
C ASN A 276 -6.43 -6.67 -3.56
N ASP A 277 -5.11 -6.65 -3.30
CA ASP A 277 -4.39 -5.68 -2.45
C ASP A 277 -4.28 -4.25 -3.03
N THR A 278 -5.15 -3.86 -3.97
CA THR A 278 -5.00 -2.60 -4.73
C THR A 278 -5.05 -1.35 -3.86
N GLU A 279 -5.76 -1.38 -2.73
CA GLU A 279 -5.85 -0.26 -1.79
C GLU A 279 -4.81 -0.34 -0.65
N TYR A 280 -4.36 -1.55 -0.30
CA TYR A 280 -3.39 -1.77 0.78
C TYR A 280 -1.94 -1.48 0.35
N SER A 281 -1.54 -1.99 -0.81
CA SER A 281 -0.15 -1.84 -1.30
C SER A 281 0.30 -0.38 -1.40
N PRO A 282 -0.50 0.57 -1.93
CA PRO A 282 -0.07 1.97 -2.04
C PRO A 282 0.20 2.62 -0.69
N ILE A 283 -0.65 2.38 0.33
CA ILE A 283 -0.48 3.02 1.63
C ILE A 283 0.68 2.40 2.43
N ALA A 284 0.85 1.07 2.36
CA ALA A 284 2.02 0.40 2.94
C ALA A 284 3.32 0.93 2.32
N ASP A 285 3.37 1.04 0.99
CA ASP A 285 4.53 1.59 0.28
C ASP A 285 4.79 3.06 0.63
N LYS A 286 3.75 3.89 0.82
CA LYS A 286 3.92 5.27 1.28
C LYS A 286 4.60 5.33 2.66
N VAL A 287 4.17 4.48 3.61
CA VAL A 287 4.81 4.37 4.94
C VAL A 287 6.27 3.93 4.81
N ALA A 288 6.52 2.84 4.08
CA ALA A 288 7.87 2.31 3.88
C ALA A 288 8.81 3.34 3.25
N ASN A 289 8.34 4.06 2.22
CA ASN A 289 9.13 5.08 1.55
C ASN A 289 9.45 6.29 2.44
N GLU A 290 8.55 6.71 3.33
CA GLU A 290 8.85 7.79 4.27
C GLU A 290 9.83 7.35 5.36
N ILE A 291 9.71 6.12 5.89
CA ILE A 291 10.69 5.54 6.82
C ILE A 291 12.08 5.47 6.16
N LEU A 292 12.15 4.98 4.92
CA LEU A 292 13.38 4.97 4.13
C LEU A 292 13.96 6.37 4.01
N GLN A 293 13.12 7.36 3.70
CA GLN A 293 13.57 8.73 3.51
C GLN A 293 14.09 9.36 4.82
N CYS A 294 13.42 9.10 5.95
CA CYS A 294 13.93 9.43 7.28
C CYS A 294 15.32 8.85 7.54
N SER A 295 15.56 7.60 7.12
CA SER A 295 16.85 6.94 7.24
C SER A 295 17.94 7.63 6.40
N ILE A 296 17.63 7.96 5.15
CA ILE A 296 18.54 8.66 4.23
C ILE A 296 18.92 10.05 4.78
N GLU A 297 17.94 10.84 5.23
CA GLU A 297 18.21 12.17 5.79
C GLU A 297 19.09 12.10 7.04
N TYR A 298 18.81 11.15 7.94
CA TYR A 298 19.60 10.95 9.15
C TYR A 298 21.04 10.52 8.83
N PHE A 299 21.21 9.62 7.87
CA PHE A 299 22.52 9.17 7.41
C PHE A 299 23.34 10.32 6.85
N ASN A 300 22.77 11.11 5.93
CA ASN A 300 23.45 12.24 5.30
C ASN A 300 23.86 13.32 6.32
N ASP A 301 22.97 13.68 7.25
CA ASP A 301 23.27 14.65 8.32
C ASP A 301 24.36 14.16 9.27
N SER A 302 24.34 12.86 9.60
CA SER A 302 25.34 12.25 10.48
C SER A 302 26.73 12.16 9.83
N GLN A 303 26.78 11.92 8.52
CA GLN A 303 28.01 11.95 7.71
C GLN A 303 28.61 13.37 7.67
N GLU A 304 27.80 14.38 7.33
CA GLU A 304 28.24 15.79 7.27
C GLU A 304 28.83 16.28 8.59
N LYS A 305 28.27 15.83 9.72
CA LYS A 305 28.68 16.27 11.06
C LYS A 305 29.83 15.45 11.67
N GLY A 306 30.30 14.39 11.00
CA GLY A 306 31.37 13.54 11.52
C GLY A 306 31.03 12.85 12.85
N ASN A 307 29.76 12.52 13.09
CA ASN A 307 29.32 11.94 14.35
C ASN A 307 29.95 10.54 14.58
N ASN A 308 30.57 10.32 15.74
CA ASN A 308 31.23 9.06 16.12
C ASN A 308 30.29 7.97 16.67
N SER A 309 28.98 8.22 16.73
CA SER A 309 28.00 7.20 17.13
C SER A 309 27.77 6.20 15.98
N ASP A 310 27.28 5.00 16.28
CA ASP A 310 26.94 3.97 15.28
C ASP A 310 25.66 4.34 14.50
N TYR A 311 25.62 5.56 13.91
CA TYR A 311 24.49 6.07 13.13
C TYR A 311 24.18 5.17 11.93
N THR A 312 25.19 4.47 11.39
CA THR A 312 25.03 3.43 10.37
C THR A 312 24.09 2.33 10.85
N LYS A 313 24.27 1.82 12.07
CA LYS A 313 23.40 0.75 12.60
C LYS A 313 21.94 1.21 12.72
N THR A 314 21.72 2.42 13.22
CA THR A 314 20.37 3.00 13.29
C THR A 314 19.75 3.16 11.90
N THR A 315 20.53 3.68 10.95
CA THR A 315 20.13 3.86 9.56
C THR A 315 19.72 2.53 8.93
N ILE A 316 20.57 1.51 9.01
CA ILE A 316 20.29 0.16 8.49
C ILE A 316 19.06 -0.45 9.18
N GLY A 317 18.89 -0.23 10.48
CA GLY A 317 17.72 -0.69 11.23
C GLY A 317 16.41 -0.14 10.64
N LEU A 318 16.36 1.16 10.36
CA LEU A 318 15.20 1.80 9.73
C LEU A 318 14.96 1.32 8.30
N VAL A 319 16.03 1.14 7.51
CA VAL A 319 15.90 0.63 6.12
C VAL A 319 15.31 -0.79 6.12
N LYS A 320 15.73 -1.65 7.05
CA LYS A 320 15.16 -3.00 7.22
C LYS A 320 13.70 -2.97 7.66
N GLN A 321 13.33 -2.05 8.55
CA GLN A 321 11.94 -1.85 8.95
C GLN A 321 11.06 -1.39 7.77
N ALA A 322 11.58 -0.49 6.92
CA ALA A 322 10.90 -0.12 5.68
C ALA A 322 10.74 -1.33 4.74
N GLU A 323 11.75 -2.20 4.64
CA GLU A 323 11.71 -3.42 3.82
C GLU A 323 10.59 -4.38 4.26
N THR A 324 10.33 -4.51 5.57
CA THR A 324 9.24 -5.38 6.07
C THR A 324 7.84 -4.87 5.74
N ILE A 325 7.70 -3.57 5.48
CA ILE A 325 6.40 -2.94 5.17
C ILE A 325 6.17 -2.88 3.66
N ALA A 326 7.22 -2.65 2.87
CA ALA A 326 7.09 -2.46 1.43
C ALA A 326 6.51 -3.70 0.73
N ILE A 327 5.57 -3.47 -0.17
CA ILE A 327 4.88 -4.51 -0.94
C ILE A 327 5.23 -4.38 -2.42
N GLY A 328 5.13 -3.16 -2.96
CA GLY A 328 5.33 -2.89 -4.38
C GLY A 328 6.78 -3.06 -4.81
N VAL A 329 6.96 -3.56 -6.03
CA VAL A 329 8.29 -3.89 -6.59
C VAL A 329 9.20 -2.65 -6.65
N VAL A 330 8.63 -1.49 -7.02
CA VAL A 330 9.38 -0.22 -7.11
C VAL A 330 9.89 0.22 -5.73
N SER A 331 9.04 0.19 -4.71
CA SER A 331 9.41 0.54 -3.34
C SER A 331 10.48 -0.41 -2.78
N LYS A 332 10.29 -1.72 -2.97
CA LYS A 332 11.29 -2.74 -2.58
C LYS A 332 12.64 -2.53 -3.27
N GLN A 333 12.63 -2.24 -4.57
CA GLN A 333 13.85 -1.99 -5.32
C GLN A 333 14.59 -0.75 -4.81
N ARG A 334 13.85 0.36 -4.61
CA ARG A 334 14.40 1.60 -4.04
C ARG A 334 15.01 1.38 -2.65
N ILE A 335 14.36 0.62 -1.78
CA ILE A 335 14.86 0.27 -0.45
C ILE A 335 16.18 -0.52 -0.57
N LYS A 336 16.22 -1.54 -1.44
CA LYS A 336 17.43 -2.35 -1.68
C LYS A 336 18.60 -1.52 -2.20
N GLU A 337 18.35 -0.62 -3.14
CA GLU A 337 19.36 0.28 -3.71
C GLU A 337 19.92 1.23 -2.65
N ASN A 338 19.06 1.88 -1.87
CA ASN A 338 19.52 2.77 -0.81
C ASN A 338 20.24 2.02 0.31
N LEU A 339 19.79 0.81 0.67
CA LEU A 339 20.51 -0.05 1.60
C LEU A 339 21.93 -0.34 1.11
N ARG A 340 22.07 -0.66 -0.18
CA ARG A 340 23.37 -0.89 -0.82
C ARG A 340 24.25 0.35 -0.74
N ASP A 341 23.73 1.53 -1.08
CA ASP A 341 24.51 2.78 -1.07
C ASP A 341 24.98 3.16 0.34
N ILE A 342 24.12 3.00 1.34
CA ILE A 342 24.44 3.24 2.76
C ILE A 342 25.53 2.26 3.25
N LEU A 343 25.44 0.99 2.86
CA LEU A 343 26.47 -0.01 3.17
C LEU A 343 27.80 0.35 2.51
N ILE A 344 27.77 0.78 1.24
CA ILE A 344 28.95 1.25 0.50
C ILE A 344 29.64 2.39 1.24
N GLN A 345 28.88 3.43 1.58
CA GLN A 345 29.43 4.61 2.22
C GLN A 345 29.94 4.31 3.63
N SER A 346 29.28 3.43 4.38
CA SER A 346 29.79 2.99 5.68
C SER A 346 31.11 2.23 5.59
N ASP A 347 31.27 1.35 4.59
CA ASP A 347 32.50 0.57 4.42
C ASP A 347 33.65 1.47 3.91
N ILE A 348 33.37 2.45 3.05
CA ILE A 348 34.35 3.48 2.64
C ILE A 348 34.77 4.34 3.83
N GLN A 349 33.84 4.78 4.68
CA GLN A 349 34.17 5.58 5.86
C GLN A 349 35.05 4.79 6.85
N ALA A 350 34.78 3.49 7.01
CA ALA A 350 35.62 2.61 7.81
C ALA A 350 37.04 2.46 7.23
N LEU A 351 37.17 2.43 5.89
CA LEU A 351 38.46 2.40 5.20
C LEU A 351 39.23 3.72 5.31
N ILE A 352 38.55 4.88 5.20
CA ILE A 352 39.18 6.20 5.39
C ILE A 352 39.73 6.35 6.81
N GLN A 353 38.93 5.99 7.83
CA GLN A 353 39.40 5.98 9.22
C GLN A 353 40.58 5.03 9.46
N LEU A 354 40.67 3.94 8.70
CA LEU A 354 41.79 3.00 8.74
C LEU A 354 43.06 3.58 8.10
N ILE A 355 42.91 4.40 7.06
CA ILE A 355 44.01 5.09 6.38
C ILE A 355 44.54 6.25 7.24
N GLU A 356 43.65 6.97 7.92
CA GLU A 356 44.00 8.10 8.81
C GLU A 356 44.60 7.63 10.15
N GLY A 357 44.30 6.41 10.59
CA GLY A 357 44.80 5.82 11.83
C GLY A 357 45.99 4.87 11.63
N LYS A 358 47.23 5.38 11.66
CA LYS A 358 48.43 4.55 11.85
C LYS A 358 48.40 3.85 13.23
N ASN A 359 47.75 2.69 13.37
CA ASN A 359 48.08 1.74 14.46
C ASN A 359 47.44 0.34 14.33
N ASN A 360 48.28 -0.68 14.56
CA ASN A 360 48.01 -2.11 14.35
C ASN A 360 46.93 -2.74 15.26
N SER A 361 46.48 -2.10 16.36
CA SER A 361 45.53 -2.75 17.28
C SER A 361 44.10 -2.87 16.72
N ARG A 362 43.72 -2.04 15.73
CA ARG A 362 42.36 -1.94 15.19
C ARG A 362 42.05 -2.87 13.99
N ARG A 363 43.08 -3.44 13.33
CA ARG A 363 42.91 -4.50 12.31
C ARG A 363 42.17 -5.73 12.86
N SER A 364 42.34 -6.02 14.15
CA SER A 364 41.71 -7.14 14.85
C SER A 364 40.19 -6.98 15.09
N SER A 365 39.69 -5.73 15.14
CA SER A 365 38.29 -5.41 15.41
C SER A 365 37.41 -5.50 14.16
N ILE A 366 38.00 -5.18 12.99
CA ILE A 366 37.35 -5.25 11.68
C ILE A 366 37.22 -6.70 11.22
N LYS A 367 38.26 -7.53 11.41
CA LYS A 367 38.18 -8.98 11.17
C LYS A 367 37.03 -9.59 11.99
N ARG A 368 36.89 -9.19 13.26
CA ARG A 368 35.79 -9.59 14.14
C ARG A 368 34.39 -9.12 13.66
N ARG A 369 34.28 -7.94 13.02
CA ARG A 369 33.02 -7.40 12.46
C ARG A 369 32.63 -8.04 11.13
N ILE A 370 33.61 -8.45 10.32
CA ILE A 370 33.42 -9.24 9.10
C ILE A 370 32.98 -10.66 9.48
N ASP A 371 33.66 -11.26 10.46
CA ASP A 371 33.31 -12.57 11.01
C ASP A 371 31.93 -12.59 11.69
N SER A 372 31.47 -11.47 12.26
CA SER A 372 30.14 -11.35 12.89
C SER A 372 28.98 -11.09 11.93
N LYS A 373 29.23 -10.89 10.62
CA LYS A 373 28.19 -10.77 9.58
C LYS A 373 27.89 -12.10 8.87
N LYS A 374 28.31 -13.23 9.46
CA LYS A 374 28.27 -14.59 8.89
C LYS A 374 26.89 -15.06 8.38
N ASP A 375 25.79 -14.47 8.87
CA ASP A 375 24.43 -14.97 8.62
C ASP A 375 23.53 -14.06 7.75
N ILE A 376 24.04 -13.01 7.08
CA ILE A 376 23.18 -11.93 6.51
C ILE A 376 22.96 -12.00 4.99
N LEU A 377 23.07 -13.15 4.32
CA LEU A 377 22.73 -13.22 2.88
C LEU A 377 21.87 -14.43 2.57
N GLY A 378 20.56 -14.22 2.43
CA GLY A 378 19.58 -15.19 1.94
C GLY A 378 19.49 -15.17 0.41
N GLY A 379 19.55 -16.35 -0.19
CA GLY A 379 19.59 -16.65 -1.63
C GLY A 379 20.13 -18.08 -1.83
N ASP A 380 19.99 -18.68 -3.01
CA ASP A 380 20.68 -19.95 -3.30
C ASP A 380 22.21 -19.76 -3.24
N SER A 381 22.95 -20.82 -2.89
CA SER A 381 24.35 -20.72 -2.47
C SER A 381 25.25 -20.00 -3.51
N ILE A 382 25.19 -20.36 -4.79
CA ILE A 382 26.10 -19.80 -5.82
C ILE A 382 25.80 -18.33 -6.14
N SER A 383 24.53 -17.91 -6.17
CA SER A 383 24.18 -16.51 -6.39
C SER A 383 24.73 -15.60 -5.29
N LYS A 384 24.96 -16.11 -4.06
CA LYS A 384 25.68 -15.36 -3.01
C LYS A 384 27.14 -15.12 -3.38
N ALA A 385 27.81 -16.09 -3.98
CA ALA A 385 29.20 -15.95 -4.40
C ALA A 385 29.34 -14.91 -5.52
N GLU A 386 28.45 -14.96 -6.53
CA GLU A 386 28.38 -13.95 -7.60
C GLU A 386 28.15 -12.55 -7.01
N ASN A 387 27.15 -12.42 -6.15
CA ASN A 387 26.77 -11.17 -5.53
C ASN A 387 27.91 -10.56 -4.69
N ILE A 388 28.61 -11.38 -3.88
CA ILE A 388 29.79 -10.93 -3.11
C ILE A 388 30.87 -10.35 -4.03
N ILE A 389 31.17 -10.99 -5.17
CA ILE A 389 32.17 -10.49 -6.13
C ILE A 389 31.69 -9.19 -6.77
N GLU A 390 30.47 -9.17 -7.31
CA GLU A 390 29.93 -8.00 -8.00
C GLU A 390 29.80 -6.79 -7.07
N MET A 391 29.34 -7.00 -5.84
CA MET A 391 29.25 -5.94 -4.84
C MET A 391 30.63 -5.45 -4.43
N SER A 392 31.64 -6.32 -4.33
CA SER A 392 32.97 -5.94 -3.83
C SER A 392 33.83 -5.22 -4.88
N LYS A 393 33.57 -5.43 -6.18
CA LYS A 393 34.39 -4.91 -7.29
C LYS A 393 34.60 -3.38 -7.24
N PRO A 394 33.57 -2.52 -7.08
CA PRO A 394 33.76 -1.07 -6.99
C PRO A 394 34.72 -0.66 -5.87
N TYR A 395 34.66 -1.32 -4.71
CA TYR A 395 35.56 -1.03 -3.59
C TYR A 395 36.99 -1.47 -3.89
N LEU A 396 37.16 -2.66 -4.48
CA LEU A 396 38.49 -3.15 -4.85
C LEU A 396 39.14 -2.25 -5.90
N ILE A 397 38.37 -1.68 -6.84
CA ILE A 397 38.87 -0.66 -7.78
C ILE A 397 39.38 0.56 -7.02
N ASN A 398 38.61 1.11 -6.09
CA ASN A 398 39.00 2.29 -5.33
C ASN A 398 40.21 2.04 -4.42
N ILE A 399 40.24 0.89 -3.73
CA ILE A 399 41.38 0.50 -2.88
C ILE A 399 42.62 0.31 -3.73
N LYS A 400 42.51 -0.37 -4.88
CA LYS A 400 43.61 -0.52 -5.84
C LYS A 400 44.10 0.83 -6.35
N ALA A 401 43.19 1.77 -6.60
CA ALA A 401 43.54 3.11 -7.05
C ALA A 401 44.41 3.87 -6.02
N ILE A 402 44.09 3.73 -4.73
CA ILE A 402 44.82 4.37 -3.62
C ILE A 402 46.14 3.67 -3.32
N LEU A 403 46.08 2.36 -3.07
CA LEU A 403 47.21 1.59 -2.52
C LEU A 403 48.15 1.05 -3.60
N LYS A 404 47.69 1.04 -4.86
CA LYS A 404 48.31 0.36 -6.02
C LYS A 404 48.18 -1.17 -5.95
N GLY A 405 48.18 -1.81 -7.12
CA GLY A 405 47.91 -3.25 -7.25
C GLY A 405 48.92 -4.19 -6.59
N THR A 406 50.11 -3.72 -6.24
CA THR A 406 51.14 -4.53 -5.56
C THR A 406 51.07 -4.45 -4.04
N ASP A 407 50.18 -3.63 -3.48
CA ASP A 407 50.06 -3.48 -2.03
C ASP A 407 49.49 -4.75 -1.36
N GLU A 408 50.16 -5.19 -0.30
CA GLU A 408 49.80 -6.41 0.43
C GLU A 408 48.41 -6.34 1.06
N THR A 409 47.96 -5.15 1.48
CA THR A 409 46.63 -4.95 2.08
C THR A 409 45.55 -5.10 1.00
N TYR A 410 45.75 -4.50 -0.16
CA TYR A 410 44.86 -4.67 -1.30
C TYR A 410 44.74 -6.15 -1.71
N ILE A 411 45.89 -6.81 -1.93
CA ILE A 411 45.95 -8.22 -2.31
C ILE A 411 45.28 -9.10 -1.26
N ALA A 412 45.52 -8.86 0.03
CA ALA A 412 44.88 -9.63 1.11
C ALA A 412 43.35 -9.46 1.12
N LEU A 413 42.84 -8.24 0.93
CA LEU A 413 41.39 -7.98 0.88
C LEU A 413 40.74 -8.67 -0.33
N SER A 414 41.34 -8.52 -1.52
CA SER A 414 40.84 -9.17 -2.73
C SER A 414 40.92 -10.70 -2.63
N THR A 415 41.97 -11.24 -2.01
CA THR A 415 42.12 -12.68 -1.72
C THR A 415 41.04 -13.19 -0.78
N ASN A 416 40.68 -12.45 0.26
CA ASN A 416 39.62 -12.86 1.19
C ASN A 416 38.25 -12.96 0.49
N ILE A 417 37.93 -11.99 -0.37
CA ILE A 417 36.69 -12.01 -1.18
C ILE A 417 36.69 -13.22 -2.11
N ALA A 418 37.80 -13.46 -2.82
CA ALA A 418 37.97 -14.60 -3.71
C ALA A 418 37.83 -15.94 -2.96
N ALA A 419 38.48 -16.07 -1.80
CA ALA A 419 38.42 -17.28 -0.97
C ALA A 419 37.02 -17.55 -0.43
N LYS A 420 36.29 -16.50 -0.03
CA LYS A 420 34.91 -16.63 0.44
C LYS A 420 33.99 -17.10 -0.69
N ALA A 421 34.06 -16.46 -1.85
CA ALA A 421 33.27 -16.86 -3.02
C ALA A 421 33.60 -18.31 -3.44
N GLN A 422 34.89 -18.67 -3.47
CA GLN A 422 35.30 -20.03 -3.79
C GLN A 422 34.80 -21.07 -2.78
N GLY A 423 34.84 -20.77 -1.48
CA GLY A 423 34.33 -21.67 -0.45
C GLY A 423 32.84 -21.98 -0.62
N ILE A 424 32.05 -20.96 -0.98
CA ILE A 424 30.62 -21.11 -1.28
C ILE A 424 30.41 -22.00 -2.51
N ILE A 425 31.19 -21.81 -3.57
CA ILE A 425 31.11 -22.64 -4.79
C ILE A 425 31.45 -24.10 -4.47
N ILE A 426 32.52 -24.35 -3.70
CA ILE A 426 32.93 -25.71 -3.31
C ILE A 426 31.82 -26.40 -2.53
N GLU A 427 31.24 -25.71 -1.54
CA GLU A 427 30.14 -26.23 -0.74
C GLU A 427 28.91 -26.54 -1.62
N ALA A 428 28.53 -25.63 -2.52
CA ALA A 428 27.41 -25.81 -3.42
C ALA A 428 27.60 -27.01 -4.36
N VAL A 429 28.78 -27.14 -4.97
CA VAL A 429 29.10 -28.24 -5.90
C VAL A 429 29.18 -29.58 -5.18
N ASN A 430 29.76 -29.62 -3.98
CA ASN A 430 29.84 -30.85 -3.19
C ASN A 430 28.45 -31.35 -2.73
N ASN A 431 27.54 -30.42 -2.43
CA ASN A 431 26.18 -30.74 -1.97
C ASN A 431 25.25 -31.17 -3.11
N ALA A 432 25.56 -30.86 -4.37
CA ALA A 432 24.72 -31.14 -5.53
C ALA A 432 24.73 -32.61 -6.00
N GLN A 433 24.91 -33.58 -5.09
CA GLN A 433 24.91 -35.00 -5.46
C GLN A 433 23.50 -35.47 -5.88
N ILE A 434 23.41 -35.94 -7.14
CA ILE A 434 22.32 -36.68 -7.83
C ILE A 434 21.45 -35.86 -8.84
N LEU A 435 21.96 -35.91 -10.08
CA LEU A 435 21.37 -36.12 -11.42
C LEU A 435 20.41 -35.17 -12.16
N ASP A 436 19.76 -34.15 -11.58
CA ASP A 436 19.02 -33.16 -12.42
C ASP A 436 19.34 -31.68 -12.12
N THR A 437 19.54 -31.31 -10.86
CA THR A 437 19.92 -29.94 -10.46
C THR A 437 21.42 -29.66 -10.57
N ALA A 438 22.24 -30.71 -10.68
CA ALA A 438 23.69 -30.61 -10.73
C ALA A 438 24.21 -29.84 -11.96
N ILE A 439 23.52 -29.93 -13.09
CA ILE A 439 23.92 -29.25 -14.34
C ILE A 439 23.84 -27.74 -14.17
N LEU A 440 22.72 -27.22 -13.66
CA LEU A 440 22.53 -25.79 -13.39
C LEU A 440 23.53 -25.27 -12.35
N VAL A 441 23.75 -26.04 -11.28
CA VAL A 441 24.74 -25.70 -10.24
C VAL A 441 26.15 -25.64 -10.83
N LEU A 442 26.53 -26.59 -11.68
CA LEU A 442 27.85 -26.61 -12.32
C LEU A 442 28.01 -25.46 -13.32
N HIS A 443 26.96 -25.15 -14.08
CA HIS A 443 26.92 -24.00 -14.99
C HIS A 443 27.20 -22.69 -14.25
N ASP A 444 26.42 -22.41 -13.20
CA ASP A 444 26.56 -21.21 -12.40
C ASP A 444 27.90 -21.20 -11.65
N ALA A 445 28.33 -22.33 -11.09
CA ALA A 445 29.62 -22.47 -10.41
C ALA A 445 30.78 -22.15 -11.36
N TRP A 446 30.71 -22.62 -12.60
CA TRP A 446 31.72 -22.34 -13.61
C TRP A 446 31.77 -20.84 -13.92
N LYS A 447 30.60 -20.22 -14.20
CA LYS A 447 30.48 -18.78 -14.44
C LYS A 447 31.08 -17.93 -13.32
N VAL A 448 30.74 -18.21 -12.06
CA VAL A 448 31.26 -17.45 -10.91
C VAL A 448 32.75 -17.72 -10.68
N THR A 449 33.23 -18.95 -10.91
CA THR A 449 34.66 -19.27 -10.87
C THR A 449 35.45 -18.44 -11.89
N GLN A 450 34.90 -18.21 -13.09
CA GLN A 450 35.52 -17.31 -14.06
C GLN A 450 35.58 -15.87 -13.53
N GLN A 451 34.55 -15.39 -12.83
CA GLN A 451 34.57 -14.06 -12.22
C GLN A 451 35.64 -13.94 -11.12
N ILE A 452 35.87 -14.98 -10.31
CA ILE A 452 36.96 -14.99 -9.31
C ILE A 452 38.32 -14.77 -9.97
N SER A 453 38.51 -15.26 -11.20
CA SER A 453 39.76 -15.08 -11.97
C SER A 453 40.06 -13.60 -12.28
N SER A 454 39.07 -12.71 -12.22
CA SER A 454 39.27 -11.25 -12.38
C SER A 454 39.89 -10.55 -11.16
N LEU A 455 39.90 -11.20 -9.99
CA LEU A 455 40.40 -10.62 -8.75
C LEU A 455 41.93 -10.75 -8.65
N ASP A 456 42.56 -9.81 -7.96
CA ASP A 456 44.01 -9.82 -7.73
C ASP A 456 44.30 -10.49 -6.40
N THR A 457 44.71 -11.75 -6.44
CA THR A 457 44.85 -12.58 -5.25
C THR A 457 46.30 -12.98 -4.99
N SER A 458 46.59 -13.42 -3.76
CA SER A 458 47.91 -13.93 -3.39
C SER A 458 48.30 -15.18 -4.19
N ILE A 459 49.60 -15.43 -4.31
CA ILE A 459 50.15 -16.57 -5.05
C ILE A 459 49.70 -17.89 -4.41
N GLU A 460 49.65 -17.96 -3.08
CA GLU A 460 49.20 -19.14 -2.33
C GLU A 460 47.76 -19.48 -2.67
N PHE A 461 46.88 -18.48 -2.68
CA PHE A 461 45.48 -18.67 -3.06
C PHE A 461 45.35 -19.05 -4.54
N GLN A 462 46.09 -18.41 -5.45
CA GLN A 462 46.05 -18.74 -6.88
C GLN A 462 46.40 -20.21 -7.14
N ASN A 463 47.43 -20.73 -6.47
CA ASN A 463 47.82 -22.13 -6.59
C ASN A 463 46.69 -23.09 -6.19
N GLN A 464 45.98 -22.79 -5.10
CA GLN A 464 44.83 -23.60 -4.69
C GLN A 464 43.63 -23.39 -5.63
N PHE A 465 43.42 -22.17 -6.08
CA PHE A 465 42.35 -21.80 -6.98
C PHE A 465 42.43 -22.51 -8.33
N ILE A 466 43.61 -22.59 -8.92
CA ILE A 466 43.85 -23.31 -10.19
C ILE A 466 43.50 -24.79 -10.05
N LYS A 467 43.87 -25.44 -8.93
CA LYS A 467 43.52 -26.84 -8.67
C LYS A 467 42.00 -27.04 -8.59
N ASN A 468 41.32 -26.18 -7.83
CA ASN A 468 39.87 -26.25 -7.69
C ASN A 468 39.14 -25.96 -9.01
N LYS A 469 39.58 -24.96 -9.77
CA LYS A 469 39.06 -24.65 -11.12
C LYS A 469 39.22 -25.84 -12.07
N ALA A 470 40.38 -26.51 -12.05
CA ALA A 470 40.61 -27.71 -12.87
C ALA A 470 39.69 -28.88 -12.48
N SER A 471 39.44 -29.09 -11.19
CA SER A 471 38.49 -30.10 -10.72
C SER A 471 37.06 -29.78 -11.15
N LEU A 472 36.62 -28.53 -10.99
CA LEU A 472 35.30 -28.08 -11.44
C LEU A 472 35.13 -28.24 -12.96
N LYS A 473 36.16 -27.91 -13.74
CA LYS A 473 36.17 -28.08 -15.20
C LYS A 473 35.91 -29.53 -15.60
N LYS A 474 36.55 -30.49 -14.92
CA LYS A 474 36.33 -31.92 -15.17
C LYS A 474 34.88 -32.33 -14.91
N LEU A 475 34.28 -31.84 -13.83
CA LEU A 475 32.88 -32.11 -13.50
C LEU A 475 31.93 -31.52 -14.55
N CYS A 476 32.16 -30.29 -14.99
CA CYS A 476 31.36 -29.64 -16.03
C CYS A 476 31.43 -30.40 -17.36
N ILE A 477 32.63 -30.85 -17.78
CA ILE A 477 32.80 -31.64 -19.01
C ILE A 477 32.04 -32.98 -18.94
N GLN A 478 32.01 -33.63 -17.78
CA GLN A 478 31.30 -34.90 -17.60
C GLN A 478 29.80 -34.79 -17.84
N VAL A 479 29.22 -33.61 -17.61
CA VAL A 479 27.78 -33.34 -17.81
C VAL A 479 27.48 -32.59 -19.11
N GLY A 480 28.49 -32.38 -19.96
CA GLY A 480 28.33 -31.70 -21.25
C GLY A 480 28.22 -30.18 -21.17
N GLU A 481 28.57 -29.55 -20.04
CA GLU A 481 28.56 -28.09 -19.88
C GLU A 481 29.71 -27.43 -20.64
N ASP A 482 29.43 -26.26 -21.21
CA ASP A 482 30.45 -25.45 -21.88
C ASP A 482 31.43 -24.88 -20.85
N THR A 483 32.71 -25.24 -21.02
CA THR A 483 33.81 -24.79 -20.15
C THR A 483 34.75 -23.81 -20.85
N THR A 484 34.28 -23.12 -21.89
CA THR A 484 35.01 -22.06 -22.56
C THR A 484 35.38 -20.98 -21.54
N ASP A 485 36.67 -20.62 -21.50
CA ASP A 485 37.19 -19.62 -20.57
C ASP A 485 36.80 -18.23 -21.08
N ASN A 486 35.69 -17.70 -20.58
CA ASN A 486 35.34 -16.29 -20.77
C ASN A 486 36.27 -15.47 -19.88
N SER A 487 37.37 -14.94 -20.44
CA SER A 487 38.36 -14.19 -19.67
C SER A 487 37.75 -12.89 -19.13
N TYR A 488 37.35 -12.89 -17.86
CA TYR A 488 36.98 -11.65 -17.18
C TYR A 488 38.23 -10.81 -16.99
N ALA A 489 38.16 -9.54 -17.41
CA ALA A 489 39.29 -8.63 -17.27
C ALA A 489 39.63 -8.38 -15.81
N LYS A 490 40.92 -8.23 -15.53
CA LYS A 490 41.41 -7.86 -14.20
C LYS A 490 40.92 -6.47 -13.79
N ILE A 491 40.87 -6.24 -12.48
CA ILE A 491 40.58 -4.93 -11.92
C ILE A 491 41.63 -3.92 -12.43
N PRO A 492 41.23 -2.82 -13.09
CA PRO A 492 42.17 -1.86 -13.65
C PRO A 492 42.86 -1.07 -12.55
N GLN A 493 44.14 -0.74 -12.76
CA GLN A 493 44.81 0.29 -11.96
C GLN A 493 44.34 1.66 -12.45
N LEU A 494 43.58 2.36 -11.60
CA LEU A 494 43.16 3.73 -11.86
C LEU A 494 43.93 4.67 -10.95
N ASN A 495 44.18 5.89 -11.41
CA ASN A 495 44.80 6.96 -10.63
C ASN A 495 43.77 7.97 -10.13
N PHE A 496 42.52 7.52 -9.97
CA PHE A 496 41.40 8.30 -9.47
C PHE A 496 40.35 7.39 -8.82
N ILE A 497 39.49 7.99 -8.00
CA ILE A 497 38.29 7.38 -7.41
C ILE A 497 37.07 8.11 -7.92
N ILE A 498 36.02 7.37 -8.25
CA ILE A 498 34.70 7.94 -8.53
C ILE A 498 33.98 8.15 -7.20
N GLN A 499 33.65 9.40 -6.88
CA GLN A 499 32.96 9.79 -5.65
C GLN A 499 31.44 9.76 -5.83
N ASP A 500 30.96 10.28 -6.96
CA ASP A 500 29.57 10.20 -7.40
C ASP A 500 29.51 10.41 -8.93
N SER A 501 28.31 10.35 -9.49
CA SER A 501 28.05 10.60 -10.89
C SER A 501 26.67 11.23 -11.11
N GLU A 502 26.59 12.08 -12.13
CA GLU A 502 25.41 12.83 -12.49
C GLU A 502 25.00 12.51 -13.92
N ILE A 503 23.69 12.34 -14.12
CA ILE A 503 23.11 12.21 -15.45
C ILE A 503 22.98 13.61 -16.05
N THR A 504 23.49 13.77 -17.26
CA THR A 504 23.35 15.01 -18.03
C THR A 504 22.34 14.79 -19.15
N ASN A 505 21.63 15.85 -19.53
CA ASN A 505 20.77 15.89 -20.71
C ASN A 505 21.17 17.14 -21.48
N THR A 506 21.55 16.99 -22.74
CA THR A 506 22.08 18.08 -23.55
C THR A 506 21.46 18.11 -24.93
N ASP A 507 21.39 19.29 -25.53
CA ASP A 507 21.08 19.42 -26.97
C ASP A 507 22.32 19.12 -27.84
N LYS A 508 22.18 19.20 -29.17
CA LYS A 508 23.29 18.98 -30.11
C LYS A 508 24.47 19.94 -29.96
N HIS A 509 24.29 21.06 -29.24
CA HIS A 509 25.32 22.06 -28.99
C HIS A 509 25.90 21.94 -27.57
N SER A 510 25.66 20.80 -26.91
CA SER A 510 26.10 20.52 -25.54
C SER A 510 25.49 21.48 -24.50
N LYS A 511 24.40 22.17 -24.82
CA LYS A 511 23.69 23.03 -23.86
C LYS A 511 22.86 22.15 -22.94
N THR A 512 22.99 22.37 -21.64
CA THR A 512 22.23 21.63 -20.61
C THR A 512 20.73 21.83 -20.75
N LEU A 513 20.01 20.72 -20.84
CA LEU A 513 18.57 20.60 -20.75
C LEU A 513 18.16 20.14 -19.35
N LYS A 514 16.87 20.16 -19.06
CA LYS A 514 16.35 19.68 -17.77
C LYS A 514 16.67 18.19 -17.58
N THR A 515 17.23 17.86 -16.42
CA THR A 515 17.70 16.51 -16.05
C THR A 515 16.87 15.84 -14.94
N ASN A 516 15.96 16.58 -14.29
CA ASN A 516 15.07 16.01 -13.28
C ASN A 516 13.69 16.69 -13.26
N PRO A 517 12.59 16.00 -13.58
CA PRO A 517 12.56 14.66 -14.17
C PRO A 517 13.00 14.67 -15.65
N LEU A 518 13.43 13.52 -16.17
CA LEU A 518 13.70 13.34 -17.59
C LEU A 518 12.41 12.89 -18.30
N TYR A 519 11.79 13.82 -19.02
CA TYR A 519 10.61 13.50 -19.82
C TYR A 519 11.00 13.04 -21.22
N HIS A 520 10.38 11.97 -21.71
CA HIS A 520 10.56 11.43 -23.05
C HIS A 520 10.50 12.52 -24.13
N LYS A 521 9.55 13.47 -24.04
CA LYS A 521 9.43 14.57 -25.01
C LYS A 521 10.67 15.50 -25.06
N HIS A 522 11.36 15.69 -23.94
CA HIS A 522 12.43 16.68 -23.77
C HIS A 522 13.84 16.08 -23.66
N THR A 523 13.94 14.76 -23.57
CA THR A 523 15.22 14.06 -23.57
C THR A 523 15.85 14.09 -24.96
N ARG A 524 17.15 14.38 -25.02
CA ARG A 524 17.97 14.39 -26.23
C ARG A 524 19.21 13.53 -26.01
N TYR A 525 20.36 14.14 -25.76
CA TYR A 525 21.61 13.42 -25.50
C TYR A 525 21.80 13.24 -23.99
N ILE A 526 21.56 12.01 -23.52
CA ILE A 526 21.83 11.62 -22.13
C ILE A 526 23.31 11.30 -21.99
N GLY A 527 24.00 11.97 -21.08
CA GLY A 527 25.41 11.73 -20.76
C GLY A 527 25.61 11.37 -19.29
N LEU A 528 26.87 11.05 -18.97
CA LEU A 528 27.29 10.73 -17.62
C LEU A 528 28.53 11.56 -17.28
N LYS A 529 28.40 12.36 -16.22
CA LYS A 529 29.48 13.12 -15.63
C LYS A 529 29.91 12.42 -14.35
N LEU A 530 31.17 12.01 -14.26
CA LEU A 530 31.75 11.41 -13.07
C LEU A 530 32.41 12.51 -12.23
N ASN A 531 32.10 12.55 -10.94
CA ASN A 531 32.80 13.39 -9.97
C ASN A 531 33.90 12.52 -9.34
N VAL A 532 35.15 12.99 -9.42
CA VAL A 532 36.32 12.15 -9.13
C VAL A 532 37.32 12.83 -8.21
N LEU A 533 38.01 12.01 -7.42
CA LEU A 533 39.23 12.37 -6.70
C LEU A 533 40.41 11.77 -7.45
N SER A 534 41.27 12.60 -8.03
CA SER A 534 42.40 12.16 -8.86
C SER A 534 43.74 12.34 -8.14
N PHE A 535 44.70 11.45 -8.40
CA PHE A 535 45.98 11.40 -7.69
C PHE A 535 47.19 11.66 -8.59
N GLU A 536 47.17 11.11 -9.81
CA GLU A 536 48.27 11.12 -10.76
C GLU A 536 47.75 11.30 -12.19
N THR A 537 48.63 11.69 -13.11
CA THR A 537 48.26 11.79 -14.52
C THR A 537 48.06 10.39 -15.12
N GLN A 538 46.94 10.18 -15.79
CA GLN A 538 46.62 8.93 -16.48
C GLN A 538 45.75 9.21 -17.71
N GLU A 539 46.11 8.66 -18.86
CA GLU A 539 45.21 8.61 -20.00
C GLU A 539 44.35 7.35 -19.90
N VAL A 540 43.03 7.52 -19.99
CA VAL A 540 42.06 6.43 -19.80
C VAL A 540 41.06 6.45 -20.93
N GLU A 541 40.92 5.30 -21.61
CA GLU A 541 39.82 5.05 -22.54
C GLU A 541 38.64 4.46 -21.80
N PHE A 542 37.53 5.20 -21.79
CA PHE A 542 36.27 4.78 -21.19
C PHE A 542 35.35 4.21 -22.25
N PHE A 543 34.77 3.05 -21.98
CA PHE A 543 33.71 2.47 -22.79
C PHE A 543 32.38 2.59 -22.03
N SER A 544 31.32 3.00 -22.71
CA SER A 544 29.99 3.16 -22.13
C SER A 544 28.97 2.24 -22.80
N ARG A 545 28.09 1.62 -22.00
CA ARG A 545 26.87 0.94 -22.48
C ARG A 545 25.63 1.64 -21.93
N TYR A 546 24.73 2.00 -22.83
CA TYR A 546 23.42 2.55 -22.49
C TYR A 546 22.39 1.44 -22.60
N VAL A 547 22.05 0.83 -21.47
CA VAL A 547 21.17 -0.32 -21.36
C VAL A 547 19.74 0.15 -21.09
N ASN A 548 18.81 -0.31 -21.92
CA ASN A 548 17.40 0.04 -21.85
C ASN A 548 16.64 -0.82 -20.81
N PRO A 549 15.35 -0.52 -20.53
CA PRO A 549 14.56 -1.28 -19.54
C PRO A 549 14.40 -2.77 -19.87
N THR A 550 14.59 -3.16 -21.14
CA THR A 550 14.53 -4.57 -21.58
C THR A 550 15.88 -5.29 -21.49
N GLY A 551 16.95 -4.60 -21.07
CA GLY A 551 18.30 -5.16 -20.96
C GLY A 551 19.15 -5.06 -22.24
N ASN A 552 18.60 -4.54 -23.33
CA ASN A 552 19.35 -4.32 -24.57
C ASN A 552 20.15 -3.02 -24.50
N TYR A 553 21.39 -3.02 -24.98
CA TYR A 553 22.20 -1.82 -25.05
C TYR A 553 22.07 -1.10 -26.39
N SER A 554 22.16 0.23 -26.36
CA SER A 554 22.15 1.06 -27.57
C SER A 554 23.44 0.86 -28.36
N HIS A 555 23.33 0.69 -29.68
CA HIS A 555 24.48 0.45 -30.56
C HIS A 555 24.21 1.03 -31.95
N ASN A 556 25.23 1.62 -32.56
CA ASN A 556 25.25 1.99 -33.98
C ASN A 556 26.38 1.21 -34.66
N SER A 557 26.05 0.40 -35.66
CA SER A 557 26.99 -0.47 -36.38
C SER A 557 28.16 0.26 -37.03
N GLU A 558 28.04 1.55 -37.33
CA GLU A 558 29.08 2.34 -37.99
C GLU A 558 30.03 3.01 -37.00
N THR A 559 29.55 3.41 -35.82
CA THR A 559 30.30 4.29 -34.90
C THR A 559 30.57 3.69 -33.53
N SER A 560 29.82 2.67 -33.13
CA SER A 560 29.91 2.10 -31.79
C SER A 560 30.98 1.00 -31.73
N PRO A 561 31.87 0.98 -30.72
CA PRO A 561 32.79 -0.13 -30.52
C PRO A 561 32.05 -1.46 -30.30
N ILE A 562 32.67 -2.58 -30.68
CA ILE A 562 32.11 -3.91 -30.48
C ILE A 562 31.74 -4.11 -29.01
N GLY A 563 30.47 -4.43 -28.74
CA GLY A 563 29.96 -4.68 -27.39
C GLY A 563 29.74 -3.43 -26.53
N PHE A 564 29.82 -2.22 -27.10
CA PHE A 564 29.60 -0.97 -26.37
C PHE A 564 28.75 0.02 -27.18
N THR A 565 28.22 1.04 -26.51
CA THR A 565 27.48 2.13 -27.15
C THR A 565 28.43 3.19 -27.70
N LYS A 566 29.45 3.56 -26.92
CA LYS A 566 30.46 4.55 -27.30
C LYS A 566 31.74 4.33 -26.50
N SER A 567 32.85 4.90 -26.98
CA SER A 567 34.07 5.10 -26.20
C SER A 567 34.48 6.57 -26.16
N SER A 568 35.28 6.93 -25.17
CA SER A 568 35.87 8.26 -25.05
C SER A 568 37.18 8.19 -24.28
N THR A 569 38.25 8.74 -24.85
CA THR A 569 39.52 8.89 -24.14
C THR A 569 39.57 10.22 -23.41
N ARG A 570 40.08 10.18 -22.17
CA ARG A 570 40.26 11.36 -21.31
C ARG A 570 41.60 11.29 -20.62
N THR A 571 42.31 12.42 -20.62
CA THR A 571 43.51 12.61 -19.80
C THR A 571 43.09 13.12 -18.42
N ILE A 572 43.35 12.31 -17.41
CA ILE A 572 43.08 12.62 -16.01
C ILE A 572 44.39 13.15 -15.44
N THR A 573 44.31 14.25 -14.68
CA THR A 573 45.44 14.86 -13.97
C THR A 573 45.12 14.93 -12.48
N PRO A 574 46.09 15.16 -11.59
CA PRO A 574 45.82 15.33 -10.15
C PRO A 574 44.78 16.42 -9.83
N ASN A 575 44.60 17.40 -10.72
CA ASN A 575 43.63 18.49 -10.57
C ASN A 575 42.25 18.19 -11.16
N THR A 576 42.06 17.01 -11.77
CA THR A 576 40.80 16.62 -12.38
C THR A 576 39.78 16.28 -11.30
N LYS A 577 38.72 17.10 -11.21
CA LYS A 577 37.60 16.92 -10.27
C LYS A 577 36.38 16.26 -10.92
N SER A 578 36.30 16.30 -12.25
CA SER A 578 35.18 15.74 -12.96
C SER A 578 35.59 15.27 -14.36
N ILE A 579 34.96 14.19 -14.81
CA ILE A 579 35.16 13.56 -16.12
C ILE A 579 33.80 13.51 -16.81
N ASP A 580 33.64 14.26 -17.90
CA ASP A 580 32.46 14.21 -18.74
C ASP A 580 32.65 13.20 -19.87
N LEU A 581 31.87 12.12 -19.84
CA LEU A 581 31.89 11.06 -20.85
C LEU A 581 31.04 11.40 -22.08
N GLY A 582 30.34 12.54 -22.06
CA GLY A 582 29.48 13.03 -23.13
C GLY A 582 28.22 12.19 -23.33
N GLY A 583 27.26 12.73 -24.09
CA GLY A 583 25.96 12.10 -24.28
C GLY A 583 25.90 11.03 -25.37
N TRP A 584 24.82 10.25 -25.32
CA TRP A 584 24.27 9.44 -26.41
C TRP A 584 22.79 9.81 -26.61
N GLY A 585 22.32 9.84 -27.85
CA GLY A 585 20.92 10.15 -28.12
C GLY A 585 20.71 10.71 -29.52
N ASN A 586 19.61 11.44 -29.67
CA ASN A 586 19.19 12.04 -30.93
C ASN A 586 18.80 13.51 -30.70
N ASN A 587 19.03 14.35 -31.71
CA ASN A 587 18.75 15.79 -31.67
C ASN A 587 17.27 16.14 -31.75
N ASP A 588 16.50 15.37 -32.51
CA ASP A 588 15.14 15.76 -32.91
C ASP A 588 14.10 15.23 -31.92
N SER A 589 14.28 13.98 -31.47
CA SER A 589 13.40 13.30 -30.50
C SER A 589 14.20 12.44 -29.53
N SER A 590 13.58 12.03 -28.41
CA SER A 590 14.17 11.03 -27.53
C SER A 590 14.30 9.68 -28.25
N SER A 591 15.50 9.10 -28.21
CA SER A 591 15.76 7.72 -28.61
C SER A 591 15.55 6.71 -27.47
N TYR A 592 15.20 7.20 -26.29
CA TYR A 592 15.06 6.38 -25.08
C TYR A 592 13.61 5.99 -24.85
N ALA A 593 13.36 4.70 -24.62
CA ALA A 593 12.07 4.20 -24.18
C ALA A 593 11.69 4.75 -22.80
N VAL A 594 10.40 4.80 -22.48
CA VAL A 594 9.92 5.10 -21.13
C VAL A 594 10.31 3.95 -20.18
N GLY A 595 10.79 4.28 -18.98
CA GLY A 595 11.23 3.32 -17.97
C GLY A 595 12.64 3.58 -17.44
N THR A 596 13.17 2.63 -16.67
CA THR A 596 14.50 2.71 -16.04
C THR A 596 15.59 2.17 -16.96
N HIS A 597 16.56 3.00 -17.26
CA HIS A 597 17.76 2.68 -18.04
C HIS A 597 18.98 2.66 -17.12
N SER A 598 20.11 2.17 -17.65
CA SER A 598 21.40 2.28 -16.97
C SER A 598 22.53 2.66 -17.92
N ILE A 599 23.47 3.46 -17.43
CA ILE A 599 24.74 3.74 -18.08
C ILE A 599 25.82 2.96 -17.33
N GLU A 600 26.46 2.02 -18.01
CA GLU A 600 27.59 1.25 -17.49
C GLU A 600 28.90 1.78 -18.07
N VAL A 601 29.89 2.01 -17.22
CA VAL A 601 31.22 2.53 -17.60
C VAL A 601 32.27 1.46 -17.38
N TRP A 602 33.07 1.21 -18.40
CA TRP A 602 34.07 0.14 -18.45
C TRP A 602 35.44 0.69 -18.81
N VAL A 603 36.49 0.16 -18.18
CA VAL A 603 37.89 0.46 -18.46
C VAL A 603 38.67 -0.86 -18.47
N ASN A 604 39.49 -1.08 -19.50
CA ASN A 604 40.25 -2.32 -19.71
C ASN A 604 39.40 -3.59 -19.57
N GLY A 605 38.14 -3.56 -20.03
CA GLY A 605 37.22 -4.70 -19.95
C GLY A 605 36.58 -4.95 -18.57
N SER A 606 36.86 -4.13 -17.55
CA SER A 606 36.20 -4.19 -16.24
C SER A 606 35.20 -3.06 -16.07
N MET A 607 34.01 -3.35 -15.57
CA MET A 607 33.03 -2.32 -15.22
C MET A 607 33.51 -1.58 -13.97
N ILE A 608 33.63 -0.27 -14.07
CA ILE A 608 34.11 0.58 -12.98
C ILE A 608 33.00 1.42 -12.35
N HIS A 609 31.89 1.61 -13.05
CA HIS A 609 30.76 2.38 -12.56
C HIS A 609 29.46 2.02 -13.27
N LYS A 610 28.32 2.20 -12.58
CA LYS A 610 26.97 2.05 -13.16
C LYS A 610 26.05 3.09 -12.54
N LYS A 611 25.28 3.80 -13.38
CA LYS A 611 24.29 4.79 -12.94
C LYS A 611 22.94 4.50 -13.59
N LEU A 612 21.88 4.50 -12.79
CA LEU A 612 20.49 4.37 -13.27
C LEU A 612 19.90 5.74 -13.60
N PHE A 613 19.00 5.78 -14.58
CA PHE A 613 18.20 6.96 -14.89
C PHE A 613 16.83 6.55 -15.44
N THR A 614 15.80 7.34 -15.16
CA THR A 614 14.42 7.02 -15.55
C THR A 614 13.92 8.03 -16.56
N ILE A 615 13.32 7.54 -17.64
CA ILE A 615 12.60 8.35 -18.62
C ILE A 615 11.10 8.20 -18.38
N GLU A 616 10.40 9.31 -18.18
CA GLU A 616 8.97 9.35 -17.88
C GLU A 616 8.17 10.03 -18.99
N LEU A 617 6.86 9.80 -19.02
CA LEU A 617 5.96 10.61 -19.85
C LEU A 617 5.75 11.97 -19.19
N SER A 618 5.78 13.06 -19.98
CA SER A 618 5.40 14.37 -19.45
C SER A 618 3.90 14.41 -19.13
N PRO A 619 3.44 15.30 -18.22
CA PRO A 619 2.02 15.47 -17.94
C PRO A 619 1.15 15.66 -19.20
N SER A 620 1.67 16.37 -20.20
CA SER A 620 1.02 16.51 -21.50
C SER A 620 0.90 15.21 -22.27
N GLN A 621 1.94 14.36 -22.29
CA GLN A 621 1.89 13.05 -22.95
C GLN A 621 0.95 12.08 -22.21
N ILE A 622 0.88 12.17 -20.87
CA ILE A 622 -0.07 11.39 -20.06
C ILE A 622 -1.50 11.79 -20.42
N LEU A 623 -1.79 13.09 -20.47
CA LEU A 623 -3.10 13.60 -20.85
C LEU A 623 -3.49 13.21 -22.28
N GLU A 624 -2.57 13.35 -23.25
CA GLU A 624 -2.80 12.92 -24.64
C GLU A 624 -3.14 11.42 -24.73
N LYS A 625 -2.45 10.57 -23.95
CA LYS A 625 -2.73 9.14 -23.88
C LYS A 625 -4.10 8.85 -23.26
N GLN A 626 -4.44 9.52 -22.15
CA GLN A 626 -5.74 9.35 -21.48
C GLN A 626 -6.91 9.79 -22.36
N ILE A 627 -6.75 10.90 -23.10
CA ILE A 627 -7.75 11.34 -24.07
C ILE A 627 -7.95 10.28 -25.14
N LYS A 628 -6.87 9.74 -25.71
CA LYS A 628 -6.95 8.69 -26.72
C LYS A 628 -7.62 7.41 -26.19
N GLU A 629 -7.27 6.97 -24.98
CA GLU A 629 -7.89 5.81 -24.33
C GLU A 629 -9.39 6.04 -24.09
N ALA A 630 -9.77 7.23 -23.62
CA ALA A 630 -11.17 7.61 -23.44
C ALA A 630 -11.93 7.69 -24.78
N GLU A 631 -11.32 8.20 -25.84
CA GLU A 631 -11.88 8.21 -27.19
C GLU A 631 -12.09 6.79 -27.74
N GLU A 632 -11.13 5.89 -27.51
CA GLU A 632 -11.23 4.48 -27.88
C GLU A 632 -12.34 3.75 -27.10
N GLU A 633 -12.48 4.00 -25.80
CA GLU A 633 -13.58 3.48 -24.99
C GLU A 633 -14.93 4.03 -25.44
N LEU A 634 -15.02 5.34 -25.68
CA LEU A 634 -16.22 5.99 -26.21
C LEU A 634 -16.63 5.37 -27.55
N ASN A 635 -15.66 5.09 -28.44
CA ASN A 635 -15.92 4.42 -29.70
C ASN A 635 -16.42 2.97 -29.52
N LYS A 636 -15.90 2.23 -28.53
CA LYS A 636 -16.41 0.89 -28.20
C LYS A 636 -17.84 0.93 -27.67
N ILE A 637 -18.16 1.86 -26.76
CA ILE A 637 -19.52 2.05 -26.23
C ILE A 637 -20.46 2.42 -27.38
N ASN A 638 -20.05 3.34 -28.25
CA ASN A 638 -20.86 3.79 -29.40
C ASN A 638 -21.19 2.66 -30.38
N ASN A 639 -20.30 1.68 -30.54
CA ASN A 639 -20.48 0.53 -31.43
C ASN A 639 -21.05 -0.72 -30.75
N THR A 640 -21.25 -0.71 -29.42
CA THR A 640 -21.82 -1.85 -28.68
C THR A 640 -23.35 -1.79 -28.73
N THR A 641 -23.97 -2.87 -29.19
CA THR A 641 -25.43 -3.05 -29.04
C THR A 641 -25.69 -3.78 -27.74
N TYR A 642 -26.17 -3.06 -26.72
CA TYR A 642 -26.56 -3.67 -25.45
C TYR A 642 -27.85 -4.50 -25.63
N LEU A 643 -28.01 -5.55 -24.82
CA LEU A 643 -29.16 -6.46 -24.88
C LEU A 643 -29.34 -7.19 -26.24
N LEU A 644 -28.28 -7.32 -27.04
CA LEU A 644 -28.37 -7.90 -28.40
C LEU A 644 -28.92 -9.34 -28.40
N SER A 645 -28.59 -10.14 -27.38
CA SER A 645 -29.11 -11.51 -27.23
C SER A 645 -30.61 -11.51 -26.93
N GLU A 646 -31.04 -10.66 -26.01
CA GLU A 646 -32.43 -10.50 -25.58
C GLU A 646 -33.30 -9.93 -26.71
N ILE A 647 -32.79 -8.93 -27.43
CA ILE A 647 -33.43 -8.36 -28.63
C ILE A 647 -33.54 -9.44 -29.71
N SER A 648 -32.48 -10.22 -29.95
CA SER A 648 -32.49 -11.29 -30.96
C SER A 648 -33.47 -12.41 -30.58
N SER A 649 -33.51 -12.79 -29.31
CA SER A 649 -34.45 -13.78 -28.78
C SER A 649 -35.90 -13.30 -28.88
N ALA A 650 -36.16 -12.04 -28.51
CA ALA A 650 -37.50 -11.44 -28.62
C ALA A 650 -37.97 -11.34 -30.09
N LYS A 651 -37.06 -11.03 -31.03
CA LYS A 651 -37.33 -11.06 -32.48
C LYS A 651 -37.57 -12.48 -33.01
N ALA A 652 -36.83 -13.47 -32.51
CA ALA A 652 -37.05 -14.86 -32.86
C ALA A 652 -38.42 -15.35 -32.36
N GLN A 653 -38.82 -14.98 -31.14
CA GLN A 653 -40.14 -15.25 -30.59
C GLN A 653 -41.24 -14.55 -31.41
N MET A 654 -41.04 -13.29 -31.82
CA MET A 654 -41.96 -12.59 -32.74
C MET A 654 -42.16 -13.38 -34.04
N THR A 655 -41.06 -13.89 -34.61
CA THR A 655 -41.09 -14.71 -35.82
C THR A 655 -41.86 -16.01 -35.59
N GLN A 656 -41.66 -16.68 -34.45
CA GLN A 656 -42.42 -17.89 -34.08
C GLN A 656 -43.90 -17.59 -33.87
N ILE A 657 -44.25 -16.48 -33.21
CA ILE A 657 -45.65 -16.03 -33.05
C ILE A 657 -46.29 -15.81 -34.42
N GLN A 658 -45.59 -15.15 -35.34
CA GLN A 658 -46.07 -14.93 -36.71
C GLN A 658 -46.25 -16.24 -37.50
N ILE A 659 -45.33 -17.21 -37.36
CA ILE A 659 -45.38 -18.52 -38.03
C ILE A 659 -46.48 -19.42 -37.46
N PHE A 660 -46.57 -19.60 -36.14
CA PHE A 660 -47.57 -20.46 -35.49
C PHE A 660 -49.01 -19.94 -35.65
N GLN A 661 -49.19 -18.68 -36.03
CA GLN A 661 -50.49 -18.03 -36.23
C GLN A 661 -51.03 -18.12 -37.67
N LEU A 662 -50.39 -18.85 -38.60
CA LEU A 662 -50.96 -19.19 -39.91
C LEU A 662 -52.27 -20.02 -39.82
N PHE A 663 -52.63 -20.50 -38.62
CA PHE A 663 -53.73 -21.43 -38.37
C PHE A 663 -54.78 -20.97 -37.31
N ARG A 664 -54.92 -19.66 -36.98
CA ARG A 664 -55.81 -19.16 -35.88
C ARG A 664 -56.59 -17.85 -36.17
N SER A 665 -57.61 -17.53 -35.35
CA SER A 665 -58.56 -16.40 -35.53
C SER A 665 -57.96 -14.99 -35.32
N GLY A 666 -58.48 -13.98 -36.05
CA GLY A 666 -57.81 -12.69 -36.30
C GLY A 666 -57.68 -11.68 -35.15
N PHE A 667 -58.53 -11.70 -34.12
CA PHE A 667 -58.46 -10.69 -33.03
C PHE A 667 -57.38 -11.00 -32.00
N ASN A 668 -57.28 -12.27 -31.56
CA ASN A 668 -56.22 -12.70 -30.64
C ASN A 668 -54.83 -12.66 -31.30
N LYS A 669 -54.79 -12.78 -32.64
CA LYS A 669 -53.60 -12.65 -33.48
C LYS A 669 -52.92 -11.31 -33.29
N GLN A 670 -53.69 -10.23 -33.46
CA GLN A 670 -53.18 -8.86 -33.44
C GLN A 670 -52.62 -8.49 -32.06
N LYS A 671 -53.34 -8.84 -30.98
CA LYS A 671 -52.97 -8.51 -29.60
C LYS A 671 -51.63 -9.11 -29.15
N GLN A 672 -51.32 -10.35 -29.57
CA GLN A 672 -50.04 -10.98 -29.21
C GLN A 672 -48.85 -10.37 -29.96
N ILE A 673 -49.06 -9.97 -31.22
CA ILE A 673 -48.04 -9.27 -32.01
C ILE A 673 -47.76 -7.90 -31.39
N GLU A 674 -48.80 -7.14 -31.03
CA GLU A 674 -48.65 -5.82 -30.40
C GLU A 674 -47.91 -5.91 -29.05
N ASN A 675 -48.25 -6.90 -28.22
CA ASN A 675 -47.54 -7.12 -26.96
C ASN A 675 -46.07 -7.47 -27.16
N GLN A 676 -45.75 -8.38 -28.09
CA GLN A 676 -44.36 -8.77 -28.35
C GLN A 676 -43.57 -7.61 -28.99
N GLN A 677 -44.20 -6.80 -29.83
CA GLN A 677 -43.57 -5.61 -30.41
C GLN A 677 -43.25 -4.59 -29.31
N THR A 678 -44.16 -4.41 -28.35
CA THR A 678 -43.95 -3.54 -27.18
C THR A 678 -42.75 -4.02 -26.34
N THR A 679 -42.57 -5.33 -26.18
CA THR A 679 -41.41 -5.91 -25.50
C THR A 679 -40.10 -5.63 -26.26
N ILE A 680 -40.10 -5.76 -27.59
CA ILE A 680 -38.93 -5.43 -28.42
C ILE A 680 -38.57 -3.94 -28.30
N ASP A 681 -39.57 -3.07 -28.40
CA ASP A 681 -39.39 -1.61 -28.32
C ASP A 681 -38.85 -1.19 -26.93
N MET A 682 -39.31 -1.85 -25.86
CA MET A 682 -38.80 -1.63 -24.51
C MET A 682 -37.32 -2.04 -24.38
N LEU A 683 -36.93 -3.19 -24.94
CA LEU A 683 -35.54 -3.66 -24.92
C LEU A 683 -34.61 -2.75 -25.75
N LEU A 684 -35.08 -2.25 -26.90
CA LEU A 684 -34.35 -1.27 -27.70
C LEU A 684 -34.15 0.05 -26.94
N LYS A 685 -35.20 0.54 -26.27
CA LYS A 685 -35.09 1.74 -25.42
C LYS A 685 -34.15 1.54 -24.23
N GLN A 686 -34.19 0.37 -23.60
CA GLN A 686 -33.24 0.03 -22.52
C GLN A 686 -31.80 -0.12 -23.03
N SER A 687 -31.60 -0.58 -24.27
CA SER A 687 -30.28 -0.61 -24.90
C SER A 687 -29.71 0.80 -25.10
N GLU A 688 -30.53 1.76 -25.54
CA GLU A 688 -30.12 3.17 -25.68
C GLU A 688 -29.82 3.81 -24.32
N VAL A 689 -30.65 3.57 -23.29
CA VAL A 689 -30.41 4.06 -21.93
C VAL A 689 -29.14 3.47 -21.29
N LYS A 690 -28.74 2.25 -21.69
CA LYS A 690 -27.46 1.66 -21.25
C LYS A 690 -26.25 2.22 -21.99
N LYS A 691 -26.47 2.92 -23.09
CA LYS A 691 -25.43 3.52 -23.96
C LYS A 691 -25.14 4.97 -23.56
N GLU A 692 -26.16 5.70 -23.11
CA GLU A 692 -26.05 7.00 -22.40
C GLU A 692 -25.38 6.84 -21.03
#